data_AF-A0A9P2TBC4-F1
#
_entry.id   AF-A0A9P2TBC4-F1
#
_cell.length_a   1.000
_cell.length_b   1.000
_cell.length_c   1.000
_cell.angle_alpha   90.00
_cell.angle_beta   90.00
_cell.angle_gamma   90.00
#
_symmetry.space_group_name_H-M   'P 1'
#
loop_
_entity.id
_entity.type
_entity.pdbx_description
1 polymer ?
#
loop_
_entity_poly.entity_id
_entity_poly.type
_entity_poly.pdbx_seq_one_letter_code
_entity_poly.pdbx_strand_id
1 'polypeptide(L)'
;MCGLVILADWLVSQEGFLLERLTSLPADGSASALRAHFETSLRRIPSLLDAAGLRPITVPPATFTESFPHLSKPNGLQASLAKHLPCLCTGPGLVLITAPMGEGKTEAAYHVADLLGKATGRPGRFLALPTMATADQMHTRLKEYARYRVENTDLPRSSTLALLHSMAWLNPDYAPADLPGVSKVLSNLGHRDPFAATDWLMGRKRGLLAPWAVGTIDQALMAVLRAKHNALRLFGLAGKVVVVDEAHAVDPYMQVLLEQLLRWLGTLDVPVVLLSATLHHSIANSLVKAYLEGARGRRWNRSEPQPVSEVSYPGWLHVDARIGKVTRSSDVDPLPIATTPRKPLEVRLVDVPVKEGALNRSTVLAKELTPLVKQGGCAAIICTTVAEAQGVYDLLSQWFATLGEDAPDLYLLHSRFPNRQRTEITATIVDLFGKEGAQSGRRPTRGAVLVATQVVEQSLDLDVDLMISDLAPVSLLLQRAGRCWRHEHLGIINRPQWAKQPELVVLTPEQNGDADGAPWFPRSWTSVYPLALLQRTYTLLRRRNGAPVQIPEDVQQLVDDVYDDDSLAEDLEADMERMGEELAQRGLARNAVIPDPDDAEDNLNGLTEFSFDVDEHVLATRFGAGSVRVLCYYVDTAGNRWLDPECTVEFPEQGTGREGRFTMADCRDLVARTIPVRMGPWASQLTEDNHPPEAWRESFYLRDLVLIPQRVTDEGAVLPTETGGREWLLDPCKGLIF
;
A
#
# COMPACT_ATOMS: atom_id res chain seq x y z
N MET A 1 -25.58 -12.18 -5.08
CA MET A 1 -26.84 -11.67 -5.64
C MET A 1 -27.28 -10.32 -5.09
N CYS A 2 -27.35 -10.10 -3.77
CA CYS A 2 -27.76 -8.81 -3.19
C CYS A 2 -27.02 -7.58 -3.79
N GLY A 3 -25.69 -7.65 -3.92
CA GLY A 3 -24.91 -6.59 -4.57
C GLY A 3 -25.32 -6.28 -6.03
N LEU A 4 -25.77 -7.28 -6.79
CA LEU A 4 -26.27 -7.09 -8.15
C LEU A 4 -27.61 -6.36 -8.16
N VAL A 5 -28.51 -6.68 -7.23
CA VAL A 5 -29.80 -5.99 -7.07
C VAL A 5 -29.57 -4.52 -6.68
N ILE A 6 -28.64 -4.26 -5.77
CA ILE A 6 -28.24 -2.90 -5.40
C ILE A 6 -27.71 -2.13 -6.62
N LEU A 7 -26.84 -2.75 -7.42
CA LEU A 7 -26.36 -2.12 -8.66
C LEU A 7 -27.52 -1.81 -9.62
N ALA A 8 -28.45 -2.74 -9.82
CA ALA A 8 -29.60 -2.54 -10.69
C ALA A 8 -30.46 -1.35 -10.22
N ASP A 9 -30.77 -1.29 -8.93
CA ASP A 9 -31.50 -0.20 -8.29
C ASP A 9 -30.78 1.16 -8.47
N TRP A 10 -29.48 1.20 -8.22
CA TRP A 10 -28.68 2.42 -8.35
C TRP A 10 -28.55 2.92 -9.79
N LEU A 11 -28.55 2.02 -10.79
CA LEU A 11 -28.47 2.41 -12.19
C LEU A 11 -29.76 3.08 -12.66
N VAL A 12 -30.93 2.52 -12.32
CA VAL A 12 -32.24 3.04 -12.78
C VAL A 12 -32.78 4.16 -11.90
N SER A 13 -32.20 4.41 -10.72
CA SER A 13 -32.57 5.51 -9.82
C SER A 13 -31.90 6.85 -10.15
N GLN A 14 -31.13 6.93 -11.25
CA GLN A 14 -30.53 8.19 -11.67
C GLN A 14 -31.59 9.17 -12.17
N GLU A 15 -31.58 10.41 -11.67
CA GLU A 15 -32.58 11.44 -12.00
C GLU A 15 -32.78 11.60 -13.51
N GLY A 16 -31.69 11.65 -14.29
CA GLY A 16 -31.76 11.77 -15.74
C GLY A 16 -32.53 10.62 -16.40
N PHE A 17 -32.37 9.38 -15.91
CA PHE A 17 -33.12 8.23 -16.41
C PHE A 17 -34.60 8.31 -16.01
N LEU A 18 -34.89 8.66 -14.74
CA LEU A 18 -36.26 8.77 -14.23
C LEU A 18 -37.06 9.86 -14.96
N LEU A 19 -36.49 11.04 -15.16
CA LEU A 19 -37.11 12.14 -15.91
C LEU A 19 -37.43 11.73 -17.35
N GLU A 20 -36.54 10.96 -17.99
CA GLU A 20 -36.79 10.43 -19.32
C GLU A 20 -37.91 9.38 -19.34
N ARG A 21 -37.97 8.48 -18.33
CA ARG A 21 -39.02 7.45 -18.23
C ARG A 21 -40.39 8.02 -17.90
N LEU A 22 -40.47 9.11 -17.14
CA LEU A 22 -41.73 9.80 -16.80
C LEU A 22 -42.49 10.31 -18.03
N THR A 23 -41.81 10.53 -19.16
CA THR A 23 -42.46 10.93 -20.42
C THR A 23 -43.24 9.80 -21.11
N SER A 24 -43.04 8.54 -20.69
CA SER A 24 -43.59 7.35 -21.35
C SER A 24 -44.04 6.29 -20.33
N LEU A 25 -44.88 6.73 -19.39
CA LEU A 25 -45.56 5.87 -18.44
C LEU A 25 -46.55 4.91 -19.14
N PRO A 26 -46.77 3.71 -18.62
CA PRO A 26 -47.81 2.82 -19.15
C PRO A 26 -49.18 3.50 -19.01
N ALA A 27 -50.05 3.33 -20.01
CA ALA A 27 -51.37 3.94 -20.02
C ALA A 27 -52.28 3.40 -18.89
N ASP A 28 -52.07 2.14 -18.51
CA ASP A 28 -52.79 1.44 -17.45
C ASP A 28 -51.93 0.31 -16.85
N GLY A 29 -52.51 -0.46 -15.92
CA GLY A 29 -51.89 -1.64 -15.32
C GLY A 29 -52.07 -2.95 -16.11
N SER A 30 -52.43 -2.88 -17.40
CA SER A 30 -52.63 -4.10 -18.20
C SER A 30 -51.31 -4.83 -18.46
N ALA A 31 -51.40 -6.15 -18.67
CA ALA A 31 -50.22 -6.98 -18.91
C ALA A 31 -49.42 -6.52 -20.15
N SER A 32 -50.10 -6.07 -21.21
CA SER A 32 -49.47 -5.53 -22.42
C SER A 32 -48.76 -4.20 -22.17
N ALA A 33 -49.38 -3.28 -21.42
CA ALA A 33 -48.76 -1.99 -21.08
C ALA A 33 -47.53 -2.17 -20.19
N LEU A 34 -47.61 -3.03 -19.17
CA LEU A 34 -46.48 -3.35 -18.30
C LEU A 34 -45.35 -4.06 -19.06
N ARG A 35 -45.68 -4.98 -19.98
CA ARG A 35 -44.69 -5.65 -20.84
C ARG A 35 -43.97 -4.66 -21.75
N ALA A 36 -44.70 -3.74 -22.38
CA ALA A 36 -44.12 -2.70 -23.22
C ALA A 36 -43.21 -1.75 -22.42
N HIS A 37 -43.59 -1.41 -21.18
CA HIS A 37 -42.75 -0.63 -20.28
C HIS A 37 -41.44 -1.36 -19.94
N PHE A 38 -41.52 -2.65 -19.61
CA PHE A 38 -40.36 -3.50 -19.35
C PHE A 38 -39.41 -3.58 -20.56
N GLU A 39 -39.93 -3.85 -21.75
CA GLU A 39 -39.12 -3.92 -22.99
C GLU A 39 -38.48 -2.58 -23.35
N THR A 40 -39.18 -1.47 -23.07
CA THR A 40 -38.63 -0.12 -23.28
C THR A 40 -37.47 0.15 -22.34
N SER A 41 -37.60 -0.21 -21.05
CA SER A 41 -36.50 -0.09 -20.09
C SER A 41 -35.32 -0.98 -20.47
N LEU A 42 -35.56 -2.23 -20.91
CA LEU A 42 -34.50 -3.13 -21.40
C LEU A 42 -33.65 -2.52 -22.52
N ARG A 43 -34.29 -1.82 -23.48
CA ARG A 43 -33.56 -1.16 -24.59
C ARG A 43 -32.64 -0.02 -24.13
N ARG A 44 -32.90 0.57 -22.96
CA ARG A 44 -32.15 1.72 -22.43
C ARG A 44 -31.03 1.34 -21.46
N ILE A 45 -31.10 0.17 -20.81
CA ILE A 45 -30.08 -0.27 -19.85
C ILE A 45 -28.65 -0.30 -20.44
N PRO A 46 -28.41 -0.73 -21.70
CA PRO A 46 -27.06 -0.72 -22.26
C PRO A 46 -26.39 0.66 -22.23
N SER A 47 -27.14 1.75 -22.48
CA SER A 47 -26.57 3.10 -22.43
C SER A 47 -26.23 3.55 -21.01
N LEU A 48 -26.94 3.06 -19.99
CA LEU A 48 -26.57 3.27 -18.58
C LEU A 48 -25.25 2.59 -18.23
N LEU A 49 -25.03 1.37 -18.73
CA LEU A 49 -23.77 0.64 -18.53
C LEU A 49 -22.61 1.36 -19.23
N ASP A 50 -22.84 1.84 -20.46
CA ASP A 50 -21.86 2.63 -21.19
C ASP A 50 -21.55 3.94 -20.48
N ALA A 51 -22.57 4.70 -20.07
CA ALA A 51 -22.39 5.95 -19.34
C ALA A 51 -21.65 5.75 -18.00
N ALA A 52 -21.96 4.68 -17.26
CA ALA A 52 -21.32 4.36 -15.99
C ALA A 52 -19.89 3.80 -16.15
N GLY A 53 -19.46 3.39 -17.34
CA GLY A 53 -18.11 2.84 -17.57
C GLY A 53 -17.97 1.36 -17.19
N LEU A 54 -19.09 0.62 -17.16
CA LEU A 54 -19.19 -0.74 -16.62
C LEU A 54 -19.04 -1.84 -17.68
N ARG A 55 -18.69 -1.50 -18.93
CA ARG A 55 -18.45 -2.52 -19.96
C ARG A 55 -17.24 -3.40 -19.59
N PRO A 56 -17.28 -4.71 -19.84
CA PRO A 56 -16.15 -5.58 -19.55
C PRO A 56 -14.92 -5.23 -20.39
N ILE A 57 -13.74 -5.33 -19.80
CA ILE A 57 -12.45 -5.29 -20.50
C ILE A 57 -11.98 -6.72 -20.65
N THR A 58 -11.84 -7.20 -21.88
CA THR A 58 -11.34 -8.55 -22.20
C THR A 58 -10.05 -8.43 -22.98
N VAL A 59 -9.04 -9.20 -22.60
CA VAL A 59 -7.77 -9.29 -23.30
C VAL A 59 -7.68 -10.63 -24.05
N PRO A 60 -7.14 -10.66 -25.28
CA PRO A 60 -7.00 -11.89 -26.04
C PRO A 60 -5.98 -12.83 -25.37
N PRO A 61 -6.15 -14.15 -25.41
CA PRO A 61 -5.12 -15.07 -24.92
C PRO A 61 -3.80 -14.85 -25.66
N ALA A 62 -2.69 -14.83 -24.94
CA ALA A 62 -1.35 -14.67 -25.52
C ALA A 62 -0.29 -15.39 -24.69
N THR A 63 0.86 -15.64 -25.31
CA THR A 63 2.07 -16.05 -24.60
C THR A 63 2.62 -14.89 -23.75
N PHE A 64 3.57 -15.20 -22.86
CA PHE A 64 4.21 -14.18 -22.02
C PHE A 64 4.91 -13.11 -22.87
N THR A 65 5.73 -13.50 -23.84
CA THR A 65 6.47 -12.59 -24.72
C THR A 65 5.57 -11.73 -25.61
N GLU A 66 4.45 -12.28 -26.09
CA GLU A 66 3.43 -11.49 -26.81
C GLU A 66 2.72 -10.48 -25.90
N SER A 67 2.65 -10.75 -24.59
CA SER A 67 2.05 -9.83 -23.62
C SER A 67 2.99 -8.69 -23.21
N PHE A 68 4.31 -8.91 -23.32
CA PHE A 68 5.36 -7.97 -22.91
C PHE A 68 6.45 -7.85 -24.00
N PRO A 69 6.17 -7.20 -25.14
CA PRO A 69 7.08 -7.16 -26.29
C PRO A 69 8.38 -6.38 -26.02
N HIS A 70 8.38 -5.52 -25.00
CA HIS A 70 9.54 -4.75 -24.57
C HIS A 70 10.55 -5.60 -23.76
N LEU A 71 10.13 -6.77 -23.25
CA LEU A 71 11.03 -7.71 -22.61
C LEU A 71 11.64 -8.64 -23.66
N SER A 72 12.91 -8.43 -23.97
CA SER A 72 13.65 -9.23 -24.95
C SER A 72 13.74 -10.71 -24.56
N LYS A 73 13.81 -11.02 -23.26
CA LYS A 73 13.82 -12.38 -22.72
C LYS A 73 13.13 -12.42 -21.35
N PRO A 74 12.19 -13.36 -21.11
CA PRO A 74 11.65 -13.60 -19.78
C PRO A 74 12.74 -14.05 -18.81
N ASN A 75 12.70 -13.58 -17.56
CA ASN A 75 13.60 -14.09 -16.52
C ASN A 75 13.22 -15.52 -16.10
N GLY A 76 13.99 -16.15 -15.19
CA GLY A 76 13.74 -17.53 -14.79
C GLY A 76 12.38 -17.74 -14.15
N LEU A 77 11.92 -16.80 -13.32
CA LEU A 77 10.59 -16.86 -12.69
C LEU A 77 9.47 -16.81 -13.74
N GLN A 78 9.53 -15.82 -14.64
CA GLN A 78 8.55 -15.62 -15.70
C GLN A 78 8.52 -16.81 -16.66
N ALA A 79 9.68 -17.34 -17.03
CA ALA A 79 9.79 -18.51 -17.89
C ALA A 79 9.21 -19.77 -17.24
N SER A 80 9.50 -20.01 -15.94
CA SER A 80 8.95 -21.12 -15.18
C SER A 80 7.42 -21.05 -15.11
N LEU A 81 6.88 -19.88 -14.72
CA LEU A 81 5.43 -19.67 -14.63
C LEU A 81 4.74 -19.85 -16.00
N ALA A 82 5.24 -19.19 -17.04
CA ALA A 82 4.66 -19.25 -18.39
C ALA A 82 4.68 -20.67 -18.99
N LYS A 83 5.68 -21.48 -18.63
CA LYS A 83 5.81 -22.87 -19.10
C LYS A 83 4.89 -23.83 -18.34
N HIS A 84 4.79 -23.70 -17.02
CA HIS A 84 4.19 -24.74 -16.17
C HIS A 84 2.76 -24.43 -15.70
N LEU A 85 2.34 -23.16 -15.58
CA LEU A 85 0.99 -22.84 -15.11
C LEU A 85 -0.13 -23.10 -16.12
N PRO A 86 0.04 -22.98 -17.45
CA PRO A 86 -1.08 -23.20 -18.38
C PRO A 86 -1.77 -24.57 -18.25
N CYS A 87 -1.06 -25.63 -17.84
CA CYS A 87 -1.64 -26.95 -17.60
C CYS A 87 -2.26 -27.11 -16.21
N LEU A 88 -1.90 -26.26 -15.25
CA LEU A 88 -2.43 -26.27 -13.88
C LEU A 88 -3.68 -25.39 -13.76
N CYS A 89 -3.71 -24.25 -14.44
CA CYS A 89 -4.82 -23.29 -14.44
C CYS A 89 -6.02 -23.80 -15.28
N THR A 90 -6.72 -24.83 -14.79
CA THR A 90 -7.88 -25.44 -15.45
C THR A 90 -9.25 -24.97 -14.91
N GLY A 91 -9.24 -24.13 -13.88
CA GLY A 91 -10.42 -23.62 -13.21
C GLY A 91 -10.06 -22.60 -12.12
N PRO A 92 -10.91 -22.43 -11.10
CA PRO A 92 -10.62 -21.59 -9.94
C PRO A 92 -9.40 -22.12 -9.18
N GLY A 93 -8.57 -21.20 -8.68
CA GLY A 93 -7.35 -21.54 -7.99
C GLY A 93 -6.62 -20.33 -7.44
N LEU A 94 -5.62 -20.61 -6.61
CA LEU A 94 -4.73 -19.61 -6.03
C LEU A 94 -3.30 -19.87 -6.49
N VAL A 95 -2.60 -18.81 -6.91
CA VAL A 95 -1.17 -18.86 -7.19
C VAL A 95 -0.44 -17.95 -6.21
N LEU A 96 0.53 -18.49 -5.47
CA LEU A 96 1.41 -17.72 -4.60
C LEU A 96 2.80 -17.66 -5.24
N ILE A 97 3.36 -16.45 -5.36
CA ILE A 97 4.68 -16.20 -5.94
C ILE A 97 5.54 -15.49 -4.90
N THR A 98 6.64 -16.14 -4.52
CA THR A 98 7.64 -15.63 -3.58
C THR A 98 8.95 -15.42 -4.33
N ALA A 99 9.34 -14.17 -4.55
CA ALA A 99 10.57 -13.88 -5.30
C ALA A 99 11.16 -12.53 -4.92
N PRO A 100 12.47 -12.33 -5.11
CA PRO A 100 13.12 -11.06 -4.85
C PRO A 100 12.48 -9.86 -5.56
N MET A 101 12.71 -8.68 -5.01
CA MET A 101 12.36 -7.45 -5.71
C MET A 101 13.22 -7.31 -6.97
N GLY A 102 12.63 -6.81 -8.05
CA GLY A 102 13.31 -6.68 -9.35
C GLY A 102 13.18 -7.91 -10.26
N GLU A 103 12.66 -9.04 -9.76
CA GLU A 103 12.44 -10.26 -10.56
C GLU A 103 11.14 -10.24 -11.39
N GLY A 104 10.61 -9.06 -11.72
CA GLY A 104 9.45 -8.94 -12.62
C GLY A 104 8.18 -9.65 -12.15
N LYS A 105 7.93 -9.67 -10.82
CA LYS A 105 6.71 -10.24 -10.20
C LYS A 105 5.43 -9.63 -10.76
N THR A 106 5.45 -8.35 -11.12
CA THR A 106 4.30 -7.64 -11.67
C THR A 106 3.88 -8.23 -13.03
N GLU A 107 4.82 -8.37 -13.97
CA GLU A 107 4.56 -8.95 -15.29
C GLU A 107 4.14 -10.42 -15.18
N ALA A 108 4.77 -11.15 -14.26
CA ALA A 108 4.38 -12.52 -13.93
C ALA A 108 2.92 -12.59 -13.46
N ALA A 109 2.50 -11.73 -12.52
CA ALA A 109 1.12 -11.69 -12.03
C ALA A 109 0.10 -11.34 -13.11
N TYR A 110 0.43 -10.43 -14.03
CA TYR A 110 -0.46 -10.07 -15.13
C TYR A 110 -0.71 -11.27 -16.04
N HIS A 111 0.38 -11.99 -16.40
CA HIS A 111 0.26 -13.19 -17.21
C HIS A 111 -0.54 -14.30 -16.50
N VAL A 112 -0.28 -14.53 -15.20
CA VAL A 112 -1.02 -15.51 -14.41
C VAL A 112 -2.49 -15.12 -14.27
N ALA A 113 -2.79 -13.83 -14.08
CA ALA A 113 -4.16 -13.34 -14.02
C ALA A 113 -4.90 -13.54 -15.34
N ASP A 114 -4.23 -13.44 -16.49
CA ASP A 114 -4.81 -13.76 -17.79
C ASP A 114 -5.12 -15.26 -17.94
N LEU A 115 -4.21 -16.13 -17.49
CA LEU A 115 -4.43 -17.59 -17.49
C LEU A 115 -5.63 -17.97 -16.61
N LEU A 116 -5.66 -17.49 -15.37
CA LEU A 116 -6.74 -17.76 -14.42
C LEU A 116 -8.06 -17.12 -14.86
N GLY A 117 -8.01 -15.90 -15.40
CA GLY A 117 -9.18 -15.21 -15.93
C GLY A 117 -9.82 -15.97 -17.09
N LYS A 118 -9.00 -16.52 -18.01
CA LYS A 118 -9.48 -17.39 -19.08
C LYS A 118 -10.06 -18.70 -18.54
N ALA A 119 -9.38 -19.35 -17.61
CA ALA A 119 -9.82 -20.63 -17.03
C ALA A 119 -11.16 -20.54 -16.28
N THR A 120 -11.46 -19.37 -15.71
CA THR A 120 -12.66 -19.13 -14.89
C THR A 120 -13.74 -18.30 -15.59
N GLY A 121 -13.50 -17.83 -16.82
CA GLY A 121 -14.40 -16.91 -17.52
C GLY A 121 -14.55 -15.54 -16.86
N ARG A 122 -13.53 -15.09 -16.11
CA ARG A 122 -13.52 -13.83 -15.36
C ARG A 122 -12.57 -12.82 -16.01
N PRO A 123 -13.10 -11.90 -16.87
CA PRO A 123 -12.27 -10.92 -17.56
C PRO A 123 -11.85 -9.74 -16.66
N GLY A 124 -12.54 -9.52 -15.54
CA GLY A 124 -12.25 -8.42 -14.63
C GLY A 124 -10.95 -8.61 -13.83
N ARG A 125 -10.41 -7.51 -13.30
CA ARG A 125 -9.17 -7.49 -12.50
C ARG A 125 -9.31 -6.57 -11.30
N PHE A 126 -8.82 -7.00 -10.14
CA PHE A 126 -8.55 -6.11 -9.01
C PHE A 126 -7.13 -6.33 -8.50
N LEU A 127 -6.29 -5.30 -8.58
CA LEU A 127 -4.94 -5.32 -8.01
C LEU A 127 -4.98 -4.57 -6.68
N ALA A 128 -4.67 -5.29 -5.61
CA ALA A 128 -4.68 -4.83 -4.23
C ALA A 128 -3.24 -4.55 -3.78
N LEU A 129 -2.96 -3.30 -3.41
CA LEU A 129 -1.61 -2.83 -3.08
C LEU A 129 -1.51 -2.33 -1.62
N PRO A 130 -0.32 -2.36 -1.00
CA PRO A 130 -0.16 -1.99 0.40
C PRO A 130 -0.40 -0.50 0.68
N THR A 131 -0.15 0.38 -0.29
CA THR A 131 -0.26 1.84 -0.11
C THR A 131 -0.96 2.55 -1.27
N MET A 132 -1.33 3.81 -1.05
CA MET A 132 -1.90 4.67 -2.09
C MET A 132 -0.88 4.95 -3.20
N ALA A 133 0.35 5.33 -2.85
CA ALA A 133 1.39 5.65 -3.84
C ALA A 133 1.70 4.45 -4.76
N THR A 134 1.70 3.24 -4.20
CA THR A 134 1.85 2.02 -5.00
C THR A 134 0.68 1.80 -5.94
N ALA A 135 -0.54 2.05 -5.47
CA ALA A 135 -1.74 1.93 -6.29
C ALA A 135 -1.74 2.94 -7.44
N ASP A 136 -1.30 4.18 -7.22
CA ASP A 136 -1.13 5.19 -8.27
C ASP A 136 -0.15 4.70 -9.36
N GLN A 137 1.05 4.25 -8.98
CA GLN A 137 2.04 3.75 -9.94
C GLN A 137 1.54 2.51 -10.71
N MET A 138 0.90 1.57 -10.00
CA MET A 138 0.40 0.34 -10.60
C MET A 138 -0.81 0.59 -11.52
N HIS A 139 -1.61 1.62 -11.24
CA HIS A 139 -2.71 2.05 -12.11
C HIS A 139 -2.18 2.49 -13.47
N THR A 140 -1.14 3.33 -13.50
CA THR A 140 -0.48 3.75 -14.74
C THR A 140 0.06 2.54 -15.52
N ARG A 141 0.81 1.65 -14.86
CA ARG A 141 1.38 0.44 -15.50
C ARG A 141 0.31 -0.49 -16.05
N LEU A 142 -0.78 -0.71 -15.31
CA LEU A 142 -1.87 -1.56 -15.77
C LEU A 142 -2.64 -0.91 -16.94
N LYS A 143 -2.77 0.42 -16.95
CA LYS A 143 -3.41 1.16 -18.05
C LYS A 143 -2.59 1.07 -19.34
N GLU A 144 -1.26 1.17 -19.26
CA GLU A 144 -0.37 0.96 -20.40
C GLU A 144 -0.44 -0.48 -20.92
N TYR A 145 -0.40 -1.47 -20.01
CA TYR A 145 -0.58 -2.87 -20.36
C TYR A 145 -1.93 -3.11 -21.06
N ALA A 146 -3.04 -2.60 -20.50
CA ALA A 146 -4.37 -2.75 -21.07
C ALA A 146 -4.46 -2.13 -22.47
N ARG A 147 -3.88 -0.93 -22.68
CA ARG A 147 -3.82 -0.27 -23.99
C ARG A 147 -3.11 -1.11 -25.03
N TYR A 148 -2.01 -1.76 -24.66
CA TYR A 148 -1.27 -2.62 -25.57
C TYR A 148 -2.00 -3.93 -25.90
N ARG A 149 -2.67 -4.52 -24.89
CA ARG A 149 -3.24 -5.87 -24.99
C ARG A 149 -4.63 -5.90 -25.61
N VAL A 150 -5.45 -4.88 -25.39
CA VAL A 150 -6.76 -4.80 -26.02
C VAL A 150 -6.56 -4.50 -27.51
N GLU A 151 -7.30 -5.19 -28.38
CA GLU A 151 -7.14 -5.05 -29.83
C GLU A 151 -7.25 -3.58 -30.26
N ASN A 152 -6.22 -3.08 -30.96
CA ASN A 152 -6.13 -1.69 -31.43
C ASN A 152 -7.28 -1.26 -32.36
N THR A 153 -8.13 -2.20 -32.79
CA THR A 153 -9.25 -1.96 -33.70
C THR A 153 -10.54 -1.57 -32.97
N ASP A 154 -10.73 -1.94 -31.69
CA ASP A 154 -11.93 -1.61 -30.90
C ASP A 154 -11.56 -1.23 -29.46
N LEU A 155 -11.05 0.00 -29.30
CA LEU A 155 -10.67 0.52 -27.98
C LEU A 155 -11.91 0.69 -27.08
N PRO A 156 -11.88 0.19 -25.84
CA PRO A 156 -13.05 0.16 -24.96
C PRO A 156 -13.29 1.54 -24.31
N ARG A 157 -13.81 2.48 -25.10
CA ARG A 157 -14.10 3.87 -24.68
C ARG A 157 -15.18 3.99 -23.61
N SER A 158 -15.98 2.95 -23.40
CA SER A 158 -16.99 2.86 -22.34
C SER A 158 -16.65 1.89 -21.21
N SER A 159 -15.37 1.54 -21.06
CA SER A 159 -14.86 0.76 -19.92
C SER A 159 -13.86 1.57 -19.12
N THR A 160 -13.98 1.56 -17.79
CA THR A 160 -13.09 2.29 -16.88
C THR A 160 -12.08 1.37 -16.22
N LEU A 161 -10.84 1.83 -16.10
CA LEU A 161 -9.85 1.26 -15.18
C LEU A 161 -9.78 2.17 -13.95
N ALA A 162 -10.41 1.73 -12.85
CA ALA A 162 -10.57 2.57 -11.67
C ALA A 162 -9.33 2.56 -10.75
N LEU A 163 -9.06 3.69 -10.11
CA LEU A 163 -8.07 3.86 -9.05
C LEU A 163 -8.80 4.04 -7.71
N LEU A 164 -8.58 3.12 -6.77
CA LEU A 164 -9.38 2.98 -5.56
C LEU A 164 -8.55 3.19 -4.28
N HIS A 165 -8.54 4.42 -3.80
CA HIS A 165 -8.09 4.77 -2.45
C HIS A 165 -8.71 6.11 -2.01
N SER A 166 -8.56 6.46 -0.73
CA SER A 166 -9.21 7.64 -0.13
C SER A 166 -8.87 8.98 -0.81
N MET A 167 -7.77 9.03 -1.57
CA MET A 167 -7.21 10.22 -2.19
C MET A 167 -7.25 10.21 -3.73
N ALA A 168 -7.86 9.20 -4.36
CA ALA A 168 -7.83 9.08 -5.82
C ALA A 168 -8.44 10.30 -6.55
N TRP A 169 -9.41 10.98 -5.93
CA TRP A 169 -10.04 12.20 -6.47
C TRP A 169 -9.09 13.41 -6.56
N LEU A 170 -7.97 13.38 -5.83
CA LEU A 170 -6.92 14.42 -5.90
C LEU A 170 -5.99 14.21 -7.09
N ASN A 171 -5.86 12.97 -7.58
CA ASN A 171 -4.95 12.64 -8.65
C ASN A 171 -5.49 13.25 -9.97
N PRO A 172 -4.81 14.27 -10.53
CA PRO A 172 -5.30 14.97 -11.73
C PRO A 172 -5.28 14.09 -12.98
N ASP A 173 -4.44 13.04 -13.02
CA ASP A 173 -4.36 12.10 -14.14
C ASP A 173 -5.50 11.07 -14.13
N TYR A 174 -6.20 10.95 -12.99
CA TYR A 174 -7.31 10.02 -12.80
C TYR A 174 -8.66 10.73 -12.71
N ALA A 175 -8.77 11.79 -11.91
CA ALA A 175 -10.03 12.48 -11.66
C ALA A 175 -10.44 13.36 -12.86
N PRO A 176 -11.70 13.27 -13.34
CA PRO A 176 -12.16 14.09 -14.46
C PRO A 176 -12.11 15.59 -14.12
N ALA A 177 -11.72 16.41 -15.11
CA ALA A 177 -11.45 17.84 -14.94
C ALA A 177 -12.69 18.69 -14.58
N ASP A 178 -13.89 18.26 -14.99
CA ASP A 178 -15.14 18.99 -14.80
C ASP A 178 -16.05 18.30 -13.79
N LEU A 179 -15.93 18.62 -12.49
CA LEU A 179 -16.89 18.16 -11.48
C LEU A 179 -17.57 19.33 -10.75
N PRO A 180 -18.68 19.87 -11.30
CA PRO A 180 -19.71 20.52 -10.52
C PRO A 180 -20.96 19.62 -10.41
N GLY A 181 -21.22 19.12 -9.20
CA GLY A 181 -22.51 18.88 -8.50
C GLY A 181 -23.82 18.48 -9.20
N VAL A 182 -23.87 18.25 -10.52
CA VAL A 182 -25.07 17.81 -11.23
C VAL A 182 -24.65 16.82 -12.30
N SER A 183 -25.17 15.61 -12.19
CA SER A 183 -24.97 14.47 -13.08
C SER A 183 -25.34 14.82 -14.54
N LYS A 184 -24.39 15.32 -15.34
CA LYS A 184 -24.54 15.40 -16.81
C LYS A 184 -24.18 14.04 -17.43
N VAL A 185 -25.01 13.02 -17.16
CA VAL A 185 -24.74 11.58 -17.43
C VAL A 185 -24.63 11.22 -18.92
N LEU A 186 -24.98 12.11 -19.85
CA LEU A 186 -25.06 11.76 -21.28
C LEU A 186 -24.18 12.62 -22.21
N SER A 187 -23.41 13.59 -21.71
CA SER A 187 -22.81 14.61 -22.58
C SER A 187 -21.61 14.14 -23.43
N ASN A 188 -21.07 12.92 -23.25
CA ASN A 188 -19.92 12.40 -24.03
C ASN A 188 -19.93 10.87 -24.22
N LEU A 189 -21.09 10.27 -24.48
CA LEU A 189 -21.22 8.81 -24.64
C LEU A 189 -20.40 8.32 -25.85
N GLY A 190 -19.48 7.37 -25.65
CA GLY A 190 -18.62 6.80 -26.69
C GLY A 190 -17.42 7.66 -27.13
N HIS A 191 -17.25 8.87 -26.58
CA HIS A 191 -16.20 9.83 -26.95
C HIS A 191 -15.13 10.03 -25.86
N ARG A 192 -15.21 9.27 -24.76
CA ARG A 192 -14.21 9.30 -23.70
C ARG A 192 -12.93 8.58 -24.12
N ASP A 193 -11.82 9.00 -23.52
CA ASP A 193 -10.59 8.23 -23.59
C ASP A 193 -10.81 6.82 -23.04
N PRO A 194 -10.26 5.78 -23.69
CA PRO A 194 -10.36 4.42 -23.19
C PRO A 194 -9.76 4.34 -21.78
N PHE A 195 -10.46 3.60 -20.91
CA PHE A 195 -10.09 3.41 -19.50
C PHE A 195 -10.25 4.64 -18.60
N ALA A 196 -10.80 5.76 -19.10
CA ALA A 196 -11.04 6.97 -18.29
C ALA A 196 -12.03 6.71 -17.14
N ALA A 197 -11.85 7.45 -16.03
CA ALA A 197 -12.78 7.42 -14.91
C ALA A 197 -14.16 7.95 -15.31
N THR A 198 -15.22 7.45 -14.66
CA THR A 198 -16.58 8.01 -14.80
C THR A 198 -17.03 8.65 -13.50
N ASP A 199 -17.83 9.71 -13.59
CA ASP A 199 -18.44 10.36 -12.42
C ASP A 199 -19.26 9.38 -11.59
N TRP A 200 -19.92 8.42 -12.26
CA TRP A 200 -20.73 7.41 -11.59
C TRP A 200 -19.86 6.50 -10.70
N LEU A 201 -18.70 6.04 -11.19
CA LEU A 201 -17.77 5.18 -10.46
C LEU A 201 -16.99 5.92 -9.36
N MET A 202 -16.85 7.25 -9.47
CA MET A 202 -16.32 8.10 -8.39
C MET A 202 -17.26 8.20 -7.18
N GLY A 203 -18.51 7.76 -7.32
CA GLY A 203 -19.46 7.68 -6.22
C GLY A 203 -19.03 6.71 -5.11
N ARG A 204 -19.47 7.00 -3.88
CA ARG A 204 -19.12 6.19 -2.69
C ARG A 204 -19.44 4.70 -2.91
N LYS A 205 -18.51 3.83 -2.53
CA LYS A 205 -18.64 2.35 -2.54
C LYS A 205 -18.80 1.71 -3.93
N ARG A 206 -18.74 2.48 -5.03
CA ARG A 206 -18.93 1.97 -6.41
C ARG A 206 -17.65 1.51 -7.10
N GLY A 207 -16.50 1.93 -6.60
CA GLY A 207 -15.21 1.70 -7.25
C GLY A 207 -14.91 0.25 -7.66
N LEU A 208 -15.19 -0.73 -6.79
CA LEU A 208 -14.97 -2.16 -7.06
C LEU A 208 -15.87 -2.75 -8.16
N LEU A 209 -16.90 -2.01 -8.59
CA LEU A 209 -17.78 -2.41 -9.70
C LEU A 209 -17.12 -2.17 -11.06
N ALA A 210 -16.10 -1.32 -11.14
CA ALA A 210 -15.32 -1.12 -12.35
C ALA A 210 -14.80 -2.46 -12.88
N PRO A 211 -14.76 -2.68 -14.20
CA PRO A 211 -14.33 -3.95 -14.78
C PRO A 211 -12.90 -4.29 -14.35
N TRP A 212 -11.99 -3.32 -14.46
CA TRP A 212 -10.63 -3.39 -13.94
C TRP A 212 -10.43 -2.28 -12.90
N ALA A 213 -9.75 -2.61 -11.81
CA ALA A 213 -9.46 -1.66 -10.76
C ALA A 213 -8.09 -1.95 -10.11
N VAL A 214 -7.43 -0.88 -9.67
CA VAL A 214 -6.21 -0.91 -8.87
C VAL A 214 -6.49 -0.10 -7.61
N GLY A 215 -6.13 -0.59 -6.45
CA GLY A 215 -6.41 0.12 -5.20
C GLY A 215 -5.66 -0.41 -4.01
N THR A 216 -5.87 0.20 -2.85
CA THR A 216 -5.31 -0.34 -1.62
C THR A 216 -5.99 -1.66 -1.24
N ILE A 217 -5.23 -2.55 -0.59
CA ILE A 217 -5.76 -3.81 -0.05
C ILE A 217 -6.97 -3.58 0.85
N ASP A 218 -6.99 -2.47 1.59
CA ASP A 218 -8.10 -2.02 2.43
C ASP A 218 -9.45 -2.05 1.68
N GLN A 219 -9.50 -1.69 0.39
CA GLN A 219 -10.74 -1.69 -0.39
C GLN A 219 -11.35 -3.09 -0.54
N ALA A 220 -10.51 -4.12 -0.70
CA ALA A 220 -10.98 -5.51 -0.73
C ALA A 220 -11.27 -6.05 0.67
N LEU A 221 -10.47 -5.71 1.68
CA LEU A 221 -10.72 -6.13 3.07
C LEU A 221 -12.05 -5.58 3.61
N MET A 222 -12.46 -4.39 3.19
CA MET A 222 -13.80 -3.84 3.50
C MET A 222 -14.96 -4.70 3.00
N ALA A 223 -14.74 -5.65 2.08
CA ALA A 223 -15.77 -6.58 1.61
C ALA A 223 -16.14 -7.63 2.67
N VAL A 224 -15.25 -7.87 3.64
CA VAL A 224 -15.45 -8.87 4.70
C VAL A 224 -15.57 -8.26 6.09
N LEU A 225 -15.72 -6.95 6.20
CA LEU A 225 -16.10 -6.29 7.46
C LEU A 225 -17.63 -6.26 7.62
N ARG A 226 -18.10 -6.27 8.87
CA ARG A 226 -19.53 -6.14 9.24
C ARG A 226 -20.03 -4.71 9.01
N ALA A 227 -20.08 -4.29 7.76
CA ALA A 227 -20.37 -2.92 7.36
C ALA A 227 -21.44 -2.85 6.27
N LYS A 228 -22.18 -1.73 6.23
CA LYS A 228 -23.23 -1.50 5.22
C LYS A 228 -22.67 -1.59 3.79
N HIS A 229 -23.34 -2.38 2.95
CA HIS A 229 -23.03 -2.62 1.53
C HIS A 229 -21.73 -3.41 1.28
N ASN A 230 -21.28 -4.23 2.23
CA ASN A 230 -20.20 -5.20 1.96
C ASN A 230 -20.57 -6.21 0.85
N ALA A 231 -21.84 -6.61 0.75
CA ALA A 231 -22.35 -7.45 -0.34
C ALA A 231 -22.15 -6.84 -1.75
N LEU A 232 -22.12 -5.50 -1.87
CA LEU A 232 -21.81 -4.81 -3.12
C LEU A 232 -20.32 -4.96 -3.47
N ARG A 233 -19.44 -4.91 -2.48
CA ARG A 233 -17.99 -5.13 -2.66
C ARG A 233 -17.68 -6.58 -3.01
N LEU A 234 -18.28 -7.54 -2.30
CA LEU A 234 -18.18 -8.97 -2.65
C LEU A 234 -18.65 -9.22 -4.08
N PHE A 235 -19.78 -8.64 -4.49
CA PHE A 235 -20.24 -8.72 -5.88
C PHE A 235 -19.24 -8.09 -6.87
N GLY A 236 -18.69 -6.91 -6.55
CA GLY A 236 -17.65 -6.26 -7.36
C GLY A 236 -16.40 -7.14 -7.54
N LEU A 237 -16.02 -7.93 -6.54
CA LEU A 237 -14.89 -8.86 -6.61
C LEU A 237 -15.22 -10.18 -7.31
N ALA A 238 -16.46 -10.69 -7.20
CA ALA A 238 -16.88 -12.00 -7.70
C ALA A 238 -16.62 -12.25 -9.20
N GLY A 239 -16.65 -11.18 -10.01
CA GLY A 239 -16.42 -11.24 -11.46
C GLY A 239 -14.97 -11.00 -11.90
N LYS A 240 -14.00 -11.01 -10.97
CA LYS A 240 -12.62 -10.60 -11.23
C LYS A 240 -11.62 -11.71 -10.91
N VAL A 241 -10.40 -11.56 -11.40
CA VAL A 241 -9.20 -12.15 -10.79
C VAL A 241 -8.65 -11.13 -9.80
N VAL A 242 -8.37 -11.57 -8.57
CA VAL A 242 -7.83 -10.69 -7.51
C VAL A 242 -6.34 -10.95 -7.35
N VAL A 243 -5.54 -9.90 -7.48
CA VAL A 243 -4.08 -9.94 -7.27
C VAL A 243 -3.77 -9.15 -6.01
N VAL A 244 -3.13 -9.75 -5.02
CA VAL A 244 -2.65 -9.07 -3.81
C VAL A 244 -1.14 -8.95 -3.87
N ASP A 245 -0.65 -7.72 -3.93
CA ASP A 245 0.77 -7.43 -3.95
C ASP A 245 1.33 -7.22 -2.52
N GLU A 246 2.60 -7.55 -2.33
CA GLU A 246 3.31 -7.44 -1.05
C GLU A 246 2.56 -8.11 0.13
N ALA A 247 2.13 -9.37 -0.05
CA ALA A 247 1.33 -10.13 0.93
C ALA A 247 1.99 -10.32 2.30
N HIS A 248 3.28 -10.00 2.46
CA HIS A 248 4.00 -9.97 3.74
C HIS A 248 3.85 -8.67 4.52
N ALA A 249 3.35 -7.61 3.91
CA ALA A 249 3.16 -6.31 4.56
C ALA A 249 1.89 -6.27 5.44
N VAL A 250 1.16 -7.38 5.55
CA VAL A 250 -0.05 -7.49 6.39
C VAL A 250 0.35 -7.81 7.84
N ASP A 251 -0.12 -6.99 8.77
CA ASP A 251 -0.01 -7.28 10.20
C ASP A 251 -0.95 -8.43 10.62
N PRO A 252 -0.83 -8.99 11.84
CA PRO A 252 -1.69 -10.09 12.30
C PRO A 252 -3.20 -9.79 12.25
N TYR A 253 -3.62 -8.53 12.40
CA TYR A 253 -5.02 -8.13 12.29
C TYR A 253 -5.48 -8.19 10.82
N MET A 254 -4.74 -7.54 9.92
CA MET A 254 -4.97 -7.56 8.47
C MET A 254 -4.92 -8.98 7.89
N GLN A 255 -4.05 -9.83 8.44
CA GLN A 255 -3.94 -11.22 8.02
C GLN A 255 -5.27 -11.97 8.23
N VAL A 256 -5.95 -11.79 9.37
CA VAL A 256 -7.27 -12.41 9.61
C VAL A 256 -8.32 -11.88 8.63
N LEU A 257 -8.32 -10.58 8.34
CA LEU A 257 -9.20 -9.99 7.32
C LEU A 257 -8.90 -10.58 5.93
N LEU A 258 -7.63 -10.76 5.58
CA LEU A 258 -7.22 -11.37 4.31
C LEU A 258 -7.61 -12.85 4.24
N GLU A 259 -7.44 -13.61 5.32
CA GLU A 259 -7.91 -15.00 5.42
C GLU A 259 -9.42 -15.08 5.21
N GLN A 260 -10.21 -14.18 5.82
CA GLN A 260 -11.65 -14.13 5.62
C GLN A 260 -12.02 -13.78 4.18
N LEU A 261 -11.32 -12.82 3.58
CA LEU A 261 -11.49 -12.49 2.17
C LEU A 261 -11.20 -13.70 1.29
N LEU A 262 -10.08 -14.39 1.48
CA LEU A 262 -9.71 -15.58 0.70
C LEU A 262 -10.73 -16.70 0.83
N ARG A 263 -11.32 -16.90 2.01
CA ARG A 263 -12.38 -17.90 2.23
C ARG A 263 -13.64 -17.58 1.43
N TRP A 264 -14.08 -16.31 1.44
CA TRP A 264 -15.20 -15.86 0.61
C TRP A 264 -14.88 -15.92 -0.89
N LEU A 265 -13.67 -15.54 -1.31
CA LEU A 265 -13.25 -15.64 -2.71
C LEU A 265 -13.18 -17.09 -3.20
N GLY A 266 -12.70 -18.02 -2.37
CA GLY A 266 -12.69 -19.45 -2.67
C GLY A 266 -14.10 -20.01 -2.88
N THR A 267 -15.04 -19.65 -2.02
CA THR A 267 -16.47 -20.05 -2.14
C THR A 267 -17.13 -19.46 -3.40
N LEU A 268 -16.70 -18.26 -3.82
CA LEU A 268 -17.21 -17.57 -5.00
C LEU A 268 -16.48 -17.94 -6.30
N ASP A 269 -15.64 -18.98 -6.28
CA ASP A 269 -14.82 -19.45 -7.41
C ASP A 269 -13.94 -18.33 -8.01
N VAL A 270 -13.54 -17.35 -7.19
CA VAL A 270 -12.69 -16.25 -7.63
C VAL A 270 -11.23 -16.71 -7.59
N PRO A 271 -10.50 -16.65 -8.71
CA PRO A 271 -9.07 -16.96 -8.71
C PRO A 271 -8.26 -15.83 -8.08
N VAL A 272 -7.18 -16.21 -7.39
CA VAL A 272 -6.33 -15.29 -6.63
C VAL A 272 -4.86 -15.44 -7.01
N VAL A 273 -4.14 -14.32 -7.10
CA VAL A 273 -2.68 -14.30 -7.17
C VAL A 273 -2.13 -13.55 -5.96
N LEU A 274 -1.25 -14.17 -5.19
CA LEU A 274 -0.54 -13.55 -4.07
C LEU A 274 0.92 -13.33 -4.47
N LEU A 275 1.42 -12.11 -4.32
CA LEU A 275 2.82 -11.77 -4.53
C LEU A 275 3.49 -11.43 -3.21
N SER A 276 4.70 -11.93 -3.01
CA SER A 276 5.49 -11.55 -1.84
C SER A 276 6.99 -11.48 -2.14
N ALA A 277 7.67 -10.55 -1.47
CA ALA A 277 9.13 -10.43 -1.49
C ALA A 277 9.81 -11.32 -0.44
N THR A 278 9.16 -11.54 0.70
CA THR A 278 9.52 -12.53 1.72
C THR A 278 8.20 -13.10 2.26
N LEU A 279 8.12 -14.33 2.75
CA LEU A 279 6.88 -14.78 3.40
C LEU A 279 7.20 -15.95 4.33
N HIS A 280 6.86 -15.81 5.61
CA HIS A 280 6.99 -16.91 6.57
C HIS A 280 6.03 -18.05 6.17
N HIS A 281 6.49 -19.29 6.26
CA HIS A 281 5.73 -20.46 5.81
C HIS A 281 4.36 -20.58 6.50
N SER A 282 4.22 -20.16 7.76
CA SER A 282 2.95 -20.26 8.51
C SER A 282 1.92 -19.26 8.01
N ILE A 283 2.36 -18.10 7.50
CA ILE A 283 1.48 -17.12 6.85
C ILE A 283 1.02 -17.71 5.51
N ALA A 284 1.96 -18.20 4.68
CA ALA A 284 1.63 -18.84 3.39
C ALA A 284 0.60 -19.98 3.57
N ASN A 285 0.84 -20.83 4.57
CA ASN A 285 -0.05 -21.91 4.95
C ASN A 285 -1.45 -21.40 5.35
N SER A 286 -1.51 -20.37 6.19
CA SER A 286 -2.79 -19.82 6.66
C SER A 286 -3.62 -19.23 5.52
N LEU A 287 -2.98 -18.52 4.59
CA LEU A 287 -3.64 -17.94 3.42
C LEU A 287 -4.15 -19.02 2.44
N VAL A 288 -3.31 -20.00 2.10
CA VAL A 288 -3.69 -21.12 1.21
C VAL A 288 -4.80 -21.96 1.84
N LYS A 289 -4.68 -22.26 3.13
CA LYS A 289 -5.70 -22.98 3.90
C LYS A 289 -7.03 -22.23 3.88
N ALA A 290 -7.04 -20.92 4.13
CA ALA A 290 -8.26 -20.13 4.13
C ALA A 290 -8.98 -20.15 2.77
N TYR A 291 -8.22 -20.05 1.66
CA TYR A 291 -8.78 -20.19 0.31
C TYR A 291 -9.41 -21.58 0.08
N LEU A 292 -8.68 -22.64 0.47
CA LEU A 292 -9.15 -24.03 0.36
C LEU A 292 -10.38 -24.31 1.21
N GLU A 293 -10.45 -23.77 2.43
CA GLU A 293 -11.62 -23.89 3.32
C GLU A 293 -12.89 -23.35 2.66
N GLY A 294 -12.77 -22.20 1.99
CA GLY A 294 -13.85 -21.62 1.21
C GLY A 294 -14.24 -22.47 0.01
N ALA A 295 -13.25 -22.84 -0.81
CA ALA A 295 -13.48 -23.64 -2.02
C ALA A 295 -14.15 -25.01 -1.74
N ARG A 296 -13.84 -25.63 -0.58
CA ARG A 296 -14.39 -26.94 -0.19
C ARG A 296 -15.63 -26.86 0.70
N GLY A 297 -16.03 -25.66 1.13
CA GLY A 297 -17.18 -25.41 2.00
C GLY A 297 -17.06 -25.96 3.43
N ARG A 298 -15.84 -26.13 3.97
CA ARG A 298 -15.63 -26.50 5.38
C ARG A 298 -14.25 -26.10 5.92
N ARG A 299 -14.18 -25.76 7.20
CA ARG A 299 -12.94 -25.46 7.94
C ARG A 299 -11.95 -26.62 8.03
N TRP A 300 -10.68 -26.31 8.31
CA TRP A 300 -9.60 -27.29 8.52
C TRP A 300 -9.73 -28.04 9.84
N ASN A 301 -9.58 -29.36 9.80
CA ASN A 301 -9.58 -30.16 11.02
C ASN A 301 -8.20 -30.17 11.67
N ARG A 302 -8.14 -30.30 13.00
CA ARG A 302 -6.85 -30.35 13.74
C ARG A 302 -5.95 -31.52 13.33
N SER A 303 -6.55 -32.62 12.86
CA SER A 303 -5.83 -33.83 12.43
C SER A 303 -5.45 -33.82 10.95
N GLU A 304 -5.90 -32.84 10.18
CA GLU A 304 -5.65 -32.77 8.74
C GLU A 304 -4.27 -32.14 8.48
N PRO A 305 -3.42 -32.72 7.60
CA PRO A 305 -2.08 -32.22 7.36
C PRO A 305 -2.12 -30.79 6.82
N GLN A 306 -1.11 -29.97 7.12
CA GLN A 306 -1.08 -28.60 6.60
C GLN A 306 -0.85 -28.60 5.08
N PRO A 307 -1.54 -27.74 4.31
CA PRO A 307 -1.38 -27.68 2.85
C PRO A 307 -0.02 -27.13 2.41
N VAL A 308 0.63 -26.29 3.23
CA VAL A 308 1.96 -25.74 2.96
C VAL A 308 2.80 -25.89 4.22
N SER A 309 3.84 -26.72 4.16
CA SER A 309 4.83 -26.86 5.23
C SER A 309 6.10 -26.05 5.00
N GLU A 310 6.39 -25.76 3.73
CA GLU A 310 7.62 -25.09 3.30
C GLU A 310 7.32 -24.18 2.12
N VAL A 311 8.06 -23.08 2.03
CA VAL A 311 8.00 -22.13 0.92
C VAL A 311 9.40 -21.97 0.36
N SER A 312 9.57 -22.10 -0.95
CA SER A 312 10.85 -21.85 -1.60
C SER A 312 10.99 -20.38 -1.99
N TYR A 313 12.23 -19.87 -1.97
CA TYR A 313 12.54 -18.50 -2.37
C TYR A 313 13.81 -18.48 -3.23
N PRO A 314 13.73 -18.07 -4.52
CA PRO A 314 12.51 -17.82 -5.27
C PRO A 314 11.67 -19.10 -5.43
N GLY A 315 10.36 -18.95 -5.53
CA GLY A 315 9.43 -20.06 -5.70
C GLY A 315 8.04 -19.61 -6.09
N TRP A 316 7.23 -20.56 -6.54
CA TRP A 316 5.80 -20.37 -6.68
C TRP A 316 5.07 -21.66 -6.32
N LEU A 317 3.80 -21.54 -5.93
CA LEU A 317 2.90 -22.67 -5.77
C LEU A 317 1.54 -22.36 -6.38
N HIS A 318 0.87 -23.40 -6.86
CA HIS A 318 -0.48 -23.37 -7.41
C HIS A 318 -1.39 -24.26 -6.58
N VAL A 319 -2.60 -23.77 -6.32
CA VAL A 319 -3.65 -24.45 -5.57
C VAL A 319 -4.84 -24.65 -6.49
N ASP A 320 -5.23 -25.89 -6.75
CA ASP A 320 -6.47 -26.22 -7.46
C ASP A 320 -7.64 -26.21 -6.46
N ALA A 321 -8.64 -25.36 -6.69
CA ALA A 321 -9.77 -25.22 -5.78
C ALA A 321 -10.69 -26.46 -5.75
N ARG A 322 -10.78 -27.22 -6.86
CA ARG A 322 -11.72 -28.35 -7.00
C ARG A 322 -11.24 -29.60 -6.28
N ILE A 323 -9.96 -29.93 -6.45
CA ILE A 323 -9.38 -31.14 -5.85
C ILE A 323 -8.56 -30.85 -4.59
N GLY A 324 -8.31 -29.57 -4.29
CA GLY A 324 -7.53 -29.15 -3.13
C GLY A 324 -6.03 -29.48 -3.23
N LYS A 325 -5.52 -29.74 -4.43
CA LYS A 325 -4.11 -30.11 -4.65
C LYS A 325 -3.24 -28.86 -4.69
N VAL A 326 -2.19 -28.87 -3.87
CA VAL A 326 -1.09 -27.90 -3.92
C VAL A 326 0.04 -28.47 -4.76
N THR A 327 0.51 -27.72 -5.75
CA THR A 327 1.66 -28.07 -6.60
C THR A 327 2.69 -26.95 -6.49
N ARG A 328 3.91 -27.26 -6.05
CA ARG A 328 5.01 -26.31 -5.95
C ARG A 328 5.83 -26.31 -7.24
N SER A 329 6.58 -25.24 -7.47
CA SER A 329 7.52 -25.14 -8.59
C SER A 329 8.53 -26.29 -8.61
N SER A 330 9.02 -26.71 -7.44
CA SER A 330 9.95 -27.82 -7.27
C SER A 330 9.35 -29.20 -7.60
N ASP A 331 8.02 -29.34 -7.55
CA ASP A 331 7.35 -30.60 -7.88
C ASP A 331 7.26 -30.81 -9.41
N VAL A 332 7.35 -29.73 -10.20
CA VAL A 332 7.26 -29.77 -11.68
C VAL A 332 8.62 -29.64 -12.37
N ASP A 333 9.59 -29.00 -11.72
CA ASP A 333 10.97 -28.90 -12.18
C ASP A 333 11.91 -28.95 -10.96
N PRO A 334 12.80 -29.96 -10.85
CA PRO A 334 13.71 -30.05 -9.71
C PRO A 334 14.82 -28.99 -9.74
N LEU A 335 15.02 -28.29 -10.87
CA LEU A 335 16.02 -27.23 -10.96
C LEU A 335 15.52 -25.97 -10.25
N PRO A 336 16.39 -25.28 -9.48
CA PRO A 336 16.02 -24.02 -8.85
C PRO A 336 15.74 -22.96 -9.92
N ILE A 337 14.80 -22.06 -9.62
CA ILE A 337 14.44 -20.97 -10.51
C ILE A 337 15.61 -19.98 -10.56
N ALA A 338 16.17 -19.79 -11.75
CA ALA A 338 17.25 -18.82 -11.95
C ALA A 338 16.76 -17.37 -11.71
N THR A 339 17.45 -16.64 -10.85
CA THR A 339 17.25 -15.21 -10.59
C THR A 339 18.40 -14.38 -11.12
N THR A 340 18.24 -13.06 -11.10
CA THR A 340 19.35 -12.13 -11.36
C THR A 340 20.48 -12.44 -10.38
N PRO A 341 21.71 -12.76 -10.84
CA PRO A 341 22.82 -13.02 -9.94
C PRO A 341 23.18 -11.74 -9.19
N ARG A 342 23.30 -11.83 -7.86
CA ARG A 342 23.66 -10.70 -7.00
C ARG A 342 24.87 -11.07 -6.18
N LYS A 343 25.68 -10.06 -5.85
CA LYS A 343 26.74 -10.25 -4.85
C LYS A 343 26.09 -10.51 -3.48
N PRO A 344 26.73 -11.30 -2.61
CA PRO A 344 26.27 -11.48 -1.24
C PRO A 344 26.17 -10.13 -0.53
N LEU A 345 25.12 -9.95 0.27
CA LEU A 345 24.91 -8.73 1.05
C LEU A 345 25.74 -8.79 2.34
N GLU A 346 26.67 -7.87 2.51
CA GLU A 346 27.39 -7.69 3.77
C GLU A 346 26.43 -7.09 4.79
N VAL A 347 26.27 -7.75 5.95
CA VAL A 347 25.44 -7.25 7.05
C VAL A 347 26.32 -7.08 8.27
N ARG A 348 26.49 -5.84 8.72
CA ARG A 348 27.35 -5.51 9.86
C ARG A 348 26.58 -4.85 10.97
N LEU A 349 26.54 -5.50 12.13
CA LEU A 349 26.05 -4.91 13.37
C LEU A 349 27.08 -3.89 13.88
N VAL A 350 26.63 -2.68 14.17
CA VAL A 350 27.46 -1.62 14.74
C VAL A 350 26.79 -1.14 16.02
N ASP A 351 27.52 -1.32 17.13
CA ASP A 351 27.09 -0.83 18.43
C ASP A 351 27.20 0.71 18.46
N VAL A 352 26.15 1.36 18.96
CA VAL A 352 26.00 2.82 19.01
C VAL A 352 25.82 3.25 20.47
N PRO A 353 26.59 4.24 20.95
CA PRO A 353 26.44 4.75 22.31
C PRO A 353 25.03 5.25 22.60
N VAL A 354 24.53 4.96 23.80
CA VAL A 354 23.22 5.39 24.27
C VAL A 354 23.36 6.61 25.17
N LYS A 355 22.64 7.69 24.87
CA LYS A 355 22.53 8.89 25.72
C LYS A 355 21.07 9.15 26.01
N GLU A 356 20.71 9.24 27.30
CA GLU A 356 19.33 9.52 27.75
C GLU A 356 18.29 8.56 27.14
N GLY A 357 18.66 7.28 26.94
CA GLY A 357 17.78 6.26 26.36
C GLY A 357 17.61 6.33 24.84
N ALA A 358 18.36 7.20 24.14
CA ALA A 358 18.38 7.31 22.68
C ALA A 358 19.78 7.06 22.11
N LEU A 359 19.85 6.66 20.83
CA LEU A 359 21.14 6.44 20.17
C LEU A 359 21.84 7.75 19.81
N ASN A 360 23.11 7.87 20.21
CA ASN A 360 24.01 8.91 19.74
C ASN A 360 24.74 8.43 18.47
N ARG A 361 24.11 8.67 17.31
CA ARG A 361 24.59 8.21 16.00
C ARG A 361 25.78 9.00 15.45
N SER A 362 26.22 10.07 16.12
CA SER A 362 27.21 11.03 15.60
C SER A 362 28.52 10.38 15.14
N THR A 363 29.17 9.62 16.03
CA THR A 363 30.46 8.98 15.72
C THR A 363 30.35 7.96 14.59
N VAL A 364 29.28 7.18 14.58
CA VAL A 364 29.07 6.13 13.57
C VAL A 364 28.76 6.75 12.21
N LEU A 365 27.82 7.69 12.14
CA LEU A 365 27.47 8.35 10.88
C LEU A 365 28.67 9.09 10.28
N ALA A 366 29.45 9.81 11.10
CA ALA A 366 30.66 10.47 10.62
C ALA A 366 31.65 9.46 10.02
N LYS A 367 31.88 8.33 10.68
CA LYS A 367 32.79 7.28 10.22
C LYS A 367 32.32 6.65 8.90
N GLU A 368 31.07 6.18 8.86
CA GLU A 368 30.53 5.42 7.72
C GLU A 368 30.28 6.29 6.49
N LEU A 369 29.98 7.59 6.66
CA LEU A 369 29.75 8.52 5.54
C LEU A 369 31.00 9.31 5.10
N THR A 370 32.10 9.28 5.87
CA THR A 370 33.35 9.95 5.45
C THR A 370 33.83 9.52 4.04
N PRO A 371 33.77 8.23 3.64
CA PRO A 371 34.12 7.83 2.28
C PRO A 371 33.21 8.47 1.21
N LEU A 372 31.91 8.60 1.49
CA LEU A 372 30.94 9.24 0.60
C LEU A 372 31.26 10.72 0.41
N VAL A 373 31.57 11.44 1.49
CA VAL A 373 31.99 12.85 1.41
C VAL A 373 33.23 13.03 0.53
N LYS A 374 34.16 12.06 0.54
CA LYS A 374 35.44 12.17 -0.20
C LYS A 374 35.36 11.76 -1.66
N GLN A 375 34.50 10.83 -2.02
CA GLN A 375 34.50 10.18 -3.34
C GLN A 375 33.12 10.16 -4.03
N GLY A 376 32.11 10.77 -3.39
CA GLY A 376 30.73 10.67 -3.82
C GLY A 376 30.10 9.30 -3.55
N GLY A 377 28.93 9.09 -4.14
CA GLY A 377 28.09 7.91 -3.94
C GLY A 377 26.75 8.23 -3.27
N CYS A 378 25.87 7.25 -3.23
CA CYS A 378 24.52 7.40 -2.70
C CYS A 378 24.36 6.55 -1.44
N ALA A 379 23.93 7.15 -0.32
CA ALA A 379 23.65 6.42 0.91
C ALA A 379 22.23 6.69 1.42
N ALA A 380 21.63 5.71 2.09
CA ALA A 380 20.38 5.88 2.81
C ALA A 380 20.54 5.55 4.30
N ILE A 381 19.90 6.34 5.16
CA ILE A 381 19.84 6.14 6.61
C ILE A 381 18.37 5.97 7.01
N ILE A 382 18.02 4.77 7.48
CA ILE A 382 16.65 4.42 7.83
C ILE A 382 16.49 4.41 9.35
N CYS A 383 15.71 5.36 9.86
CA CYS A 383 15.43 5.51 11.28
C CYS A 383 14.07 4.90 11.65
N THR A 384 13.96 4.39 12.88
CA THR A 384 12.72 3.76 13.36
C THR A 384 11.59 4.77 13.59
N THR A 385 11.91 6.01 13.98
CA THR A 385 10.89 7.05 14.21
C THR A 385 11.16 8.34 13.45
N VAL A 386 10.12 9.16 13.29
CA VAL A 386 10.20 10.46 12.61
C VAL A 386 11.12 11.43 13.35
N ALA A 387 11.03 11.49 14.69
CA ALA A 387 11.87 12.38 15.49
C ALA A 387 13.35 12.01 15.37
N GLU A 388 13.69 10.71 15.32
CA GLU A 388 15.06 10.27 15.08
C GLU A 388 15.56 10.65 13.68
N ALA A 389 14.72 10.50 12.65
CA ALA A 389 15.07 10.92 11.28
C ALA A 389 15.30 12.44 11.19
N GLN A 390 14.44 13.24 11.83
CA GLN A 390 14.61 14.70 11.92
C GLN A 390 15.91 15.08 12.64
N GLY A 391 16.22 14.42 13.77
CA GLY A 391 17.46 14.65 14.51
C GLY A 391 18.72 14.23 13.74
N VAL A 392 18.67 13.12 12.99
CA VAL A 392 19.76 12.71 12.09
C VAL A 392 19.94 13.71 10.96
N TYR A 393 18.86 14.21 10.37
CA TYR A 393 18.93 15.25 9.35
C TYR A 393 19.56 16.54 9.88
N ASP A 394 19.19 17.00 11.09
CA ASP A 394 19.81 18.17 11.73
C ASP A 394 21.32 17.96 11.95
N LEU A 395 21.70 16.79 12.47
CA LEU A 395 23.09 16.41 12.72
C LEU A 395 23.93 16.45 11.44
N LEU A 396 23.41 15.86 10.36
CA LEU A 396 24.11 15.84 9.06
C LEU A 396 24.12 17.21 8.40
N SER A 397 23.05 18.00 8.55
CA SER A 397 22.99 19.38 8.03
C SER A 397 24.08 20.25 8.67
N GLN A 398 24.26 20.16 9.99
CA GLN A 398 25.32 20.87 10.70
C GLN A 398 26.71 20.43 10.25
N TRP A 399 26.92 19.13 10.07
CA TRP A 399 28.20 18.61 9.60
C TRP A 399 28.49 19.04 8.16
N PHE A 400 27.52 18.93 7.26
CA PHE A 400 27.66 19.29 5.84
C PHE A 400 27.86 20.80 5.64
N ALA A 401 27.29 21.65 6.50
CA ALA A 401 27.58 23.08 6.49
C ALA A 401 29.08 23.40 6.70
N THR A 402 29.83 22.53 7.39
CA THR A 402 31.29 22.71 7.56
C THR A 402 32.10 22.41 6.31
N LEU A 403 31.50 21.73 5.32
CA LEU A 403 32.15 21.33 4.06
C LEU A 403 31.91 22.34 2.92
N GLY A 404 30.95 23.26 3.09
CA GLY A 404 30.66 24.29 2.09
C GLY A 404 30.20 23.71 0.76
N GLU A 405 30.80 24.16 -0.35
CA GLU A 405 30.42 23.71 -1.69
C GLU A 405 30.69 22.22 -1.95
N ASP A 406 31.59 21.59 -1.19
CA ASP A 406 31.94 20.16 -1.31
C ASP A 406 30.98 19.23 -0.54
N ALA A 407 29.95 19.78 0.08
CA ALA A 407 28.94 19.01 0.80
C ALA A 407 28.13 18.08 -0.13
N PRO A 408 27.87 16.82 0.27
CA PRO A 408 26.89 15.98 -0.38
C PRO A 408 25.48 16.56 -0.30
N ASP A 409 24.63 16.19 -1.25
CA ASP A 409 23.20 16.50 -1.17
C ASP A 409 22.55 15.76 0.00
N LEU A 410 21.64 16.41 0.72
CA LEU A 410 20.95 15.84 1.89
C LEU A 410 19.44 15.95 1.74
N TYR A 411 18.76 14.82 1.91
CA TYR A 411 17.31 14.74 1.80
C TYR A 411 16.68 14.07 3.02
N LEU A 412 15.43 14.43 3.33
CA LEU A 412 14.64 13.83 4.41
C LEU A 412 13.27 13.39 3.88
N LEU A 413 12.88 12.13 4.14
CA LEU A 413 11.58 11.61 3.75
C LEU A 413 10.87 10.84 4.86
N HIS A 414 9.68 11.30 5.24
CA HIS A 414 8.77 10.62 6.17
C HIS A 414 7.32 11.03 5.94
N SER A 415 6.38 10.45 6.68
CA SER A 415 4.94 10.69 6.48
C SER A 415 4.46 12.08 6.93
N ARG A 416 5.19 12.78 7.82
CA ARG A 416 4.78 14.06 8.43
C ARG A 416 5.07 15.31 7.58
N PHE A 417 5.02 15.19 6.25
CA PHE A 417 5.07 16.34 5.34
C PHE A 417 3.68 16.61 4.76
N PRO A 418 3.35 17.87 4.40
CA PRO A 418 2.20 18.18 3.55
C PRO A 418 2.20 17.30 2.29
N ASN A 419 1.03 16.83 1.85
CA ASN A 419 0.92 15.89 0.73
C ASN A 419 1.64 16.37 -0.54
N ARG A 420 1.51 17.66 -0.89
CA ARG A 420 2.21 18.27 -2.04
C ARG A 420 3.73 18.15 -1.89
N GLN A 421 4.25 18.66 -0.79
CA GLN A 421 5.69 18.63 -0.50
C GLN A 421 6.24 17.19 -0.44
N ARG A 422 5.52 16.27 0.18
CA ARG A 422 5.91 14.86 0.22
C ARG A 422 6.01 14.24 -1.17
N THR A 423 5.08 14.61 -2.06
CA THR A 423 5.05 14.12 -3.45
C THR A 423 6.26 14.66 -4.22
N GLU A 424 6.58 15.94 -4.05
CA GLU A 424 7.76 16.60 -4.63
C GLU A 424 9.06 15.94 -4.16
N ILE A 425 9.25 15.79 -2.84
CA ILE A 425 10.43 15.11 -2.27
C ILE A 425 10.54 13.69 -2.82
N THR A 426 9.44 12.93 -2.83
CA THR A 426 9.45 11.54 -3.33
C THR A 426 9.84 11.48 -4.81
N ALA A 427 9.32 12.39 -5.65
CA ALA A 427 9.63 12.44 -7.07
C ALA A 427 11.12 12.73 -7.30
N THR A 428 11.69 13.70 -6.58
CA THR A 428 13.13 13.99 -6.62
C THR A 428 13.97 12.80 -6.19
N ILE A 429 13.58 12.12 -5.11
CA ILE A 429 14.32 10.95 -4.60
C ILE A 429 14.28 9.78 -5.59
N VAL A 430 13.12 9.44 -6.15
CA VAL A 430 13.03 8.36 -7.14
C VAL A 430 13.78 8.73 -8.43
N ASP A 431 13.77 10.00 -8.84
CA ASP A 431 14.56 10.45 -9.98
C ASP A 431 16.05 10.25 -9.73
N LEU A 432 16.59 10.76 -8.62
CA LEU A 432 18.04 10.75 -8.36
C LEU A 432 18.59 9.35 -8.02
N PHE A 433 17.83 8.55 -7.26
CA PHE A 433 18.29 7.26 -6.75
C PHE A 433 17.75 6.07 -7.56
N GLY A 434 16.76 6.26 -8.44
CA GLY A 434 16.10 5.18 -9.18
C GLY A 434 16.73 4.84 -10.53
N LYS A 435 16.12 3.88 -11.23
CA LYS A 435 16.59 3.38 -12.53
C LYS A 435 16.63 4.48 -13.60
N GLU A 436 15.57 5.27 -13.73
CA GLU A 436 15.42 6.24 -14.82
C GLU A 436 16.45 7.38 -14.73
N GLY A 437 16.76 7.87 -13.52
CA GLY A 437 17.82 8.85 -13.35
C GLY A 437 19.21 8.27 -13.54
N ALA A 438 19.45 7.01 -13.16
CA ALA A 438 20.70 6.32 -13.51
C ALA A 438 20.87 6.20 -15.04
N GLN A 439 19.81 5.83 -15.76
CA GLN A 439 19.82 5.76 -17.23
C GLN A 439 20.01 7.13 -17.90
N SER A 440 19.43 8.16 -17.31
CA SER A 440 19.52 9.55 -17.81
C SER A 440 20.79 10.27 -17.37
N GLY A 441 21.68 9.62 -16.61
CA GLY A 441 22.90 10.24 -16.07
C GLY A 441 22.65 11.31 -15.00
N ARG A 442 21.45 11.34 -14.40
CA ARG A 442 21.06 12.27 -13.31
C ARG A 442 21.46 11.80 -11.92
N ARG A 443 21.88 10.54 -11.76
CA ARG A 443 22.34 10.01 -10.46
C ARG A 443 23.49 10.86 -9.90
N PRO A 444 23.42 11.36 -8.65
CA PRO A 444 24.41 12.27 -8.09
C PRO A 444 25.83 11.70 -8.03
N THR A 445 26.81 12.48 -8.45
CA THR A 445 28.24 12.10 -8.41
C THR A 445 29.00 12.74 -7.24
N ARG A 446 28.53 13.87 -6.70
CA ARG A 446 29.15 14.60 -5.58
C ARG A 446 28.81 14.03 -4.20
N GLY A 447 28.01 12.96 -4.17
CA GLY A 447 27.50 12.38 -2.94
C GLY A 447 26.05 12.81 -2.69
N ALA A 448 25.20 11.86 -2.31
CA ALA A 448 23.83 12.15 -1.88
C ALA A 448 23.42 11.23 -0.73
N VAL A 449 22.84 11.81 0.32
CA VAL A 449 22.39 11.11 1.52
C VAL A 449 20.89 11.29 1.70
N LEU A 450 20.16 10.18 1.73
CA LEU A 450 18.75 10.14 2.07
C LEU A 450 18.58 9.71 3.52
N VAL A 451 18.01 10.57 4.36
CA VAL A 451 17.48 10.19 5.67
C VAL A 451 16.01 9.86 5.52
N ALA A 452 15.58 8.69 5.96
CA ALA A 452 14.18 8.29 5.83
C ALA A 452 13.68 7.46 7.00
N THR A 453 12.36 7.30 7.05
CA THR A 453 11.68 6.31 7.91
C THR A 453 11.29 5.08 7.10
N GLN A 454 10.41 4.21 7.62
CA GLN A 454 9.92 3.00 6.96
C GLN A 454 9.22 3.26 5.61
N VAL A 455 8.95 4.52 5.25
CA VAL A 455 8.42 4.90 3.94
C VAL A 455 9.28 4.41 2.76
N VAL A 456 10.55 4.07 2.98
CA VAL A 456 11.44 3.50 1.97
C VAL A 456 11.18 2.01 1.68
N GLU A 457 10.57 1.29 2.63
CA GLU A 457 10.43 -0.17 2.58
C GLU A 457 9.52 -0.60 1.42
N GLN A 458 8.50 0.21 1.12
CA GLN A 458 7.44 -0.15 0.20
C GLN A 458 7.59 0.60 -1.13
N SER A 459 7.95 -0.17 -2.16
CA SER A 459 7.75 0.18 -3.58
C SER A 459 8.29 1.53 -4.09
N LEU A 460 9.30 2.09 -3.43
CA LEU A 460 10.15 3.11 -4.04
C LEU A 460 11.28 2.43 -4.83
N ASP A 461 11.45 2.86 -6.08
CA ASP A 461 12.55 2.40 -6.94
C ASP A 461 13.82 3.18 -6.61
N LEU A 462 14.64 2.60 -5.73
CA LEU A 462 15.87 3.22 -5.24
C LEU A 462 17.03 2.22 -5.32
N ASP A 463 18.19 2.74 -5.70
CA ASP A 463 19.49 2.08 -5.65
C ASP A 463 20.46 2.93 -4.83
N VAL A 464 20.96 2.40 -3.72
CA VAL A 464 21.97 3.05 -2.89
C VAL A 464 23.23 2.19 -2.82
N ASP A 465 24.38 2.85 -2.69
CA ASP A 465 25.70 2.22 -2.56
C ASP A 465 25.94 1.69 -1.15
N LEU A 466 25.38 2.39 -0.14
CA LEU A 466 25.41 2.02 1.28
C LEU A 466 24.03 2.22 1.91
N MET A 467 23.65 1.29 2.78
CA MET A 467 22.48 1.47 3.64
C MET A 467 22.87 1.38 5.10
N ILE A 468 22.43 2.36 5.88
CA ILE A 468 22.50 2.38 7.33
C ILE A 468 21.06 2.28 7.84
N SER A 469 20.78 1.36 8.75
CA SER A 469 19.43 1.15 9.26
C SER A 469 19.48 0.91 10.76
N ASP A 470 18.55 1.50 11.49
CA ASP A 470 18.20 1.02 12.83
C ASP A 470 17.77 -0.46 12.75
N LEU A 471 17.99 -1.22 13.84
CA LEU A 471 17.52 -2.60 13.94
C LEU A 471 16.00 -2.67 13.78
N ALA A 472 15.53 -3.64 13.02
CA ALA A 472 14.13 -3.96 12.81
C ALA A 472 14.00 -5.47 12.61
N PRO A 473 12.78 -6.05 12.63
CA PRO A 473 12.58 -7.44 12.23
C PRO A 473 13.30 -7.77 10.92
N VAL A 474 13.96 -8.94 10.84
CA VAL A 474 14.85 -9.28 9.71
C VAL A 474 14.16 -9.22 8.35
N SER A 475 12.86 -9.53 8.28
CA SER A 475 12.06 -9.40 7.06
C SER A 475 12.04 -7.95 6.54
N LEU A 476 11.92 -6.97 7.42
CA LEU A 476 11.96 -5.54 7.08
C LEU A 476 13.39 -5.09 6.75
N LEU A 477 14.40 -5.57 7.48
CA LEU A 477 15.81 -5.27 7.16
C LEU A 477 16.20 -5.75 5.77
N LEU A 478 15.80 -6.98 5.39
CA LEU A 478 16.04 -7.52 4.05
C LEU A 478 15.26 -6.74 2.97
N GLN A 479 14.04 -6.28 3.28
CA GLN A 479 13.27 -5.43 2.38
C GLN A 479 13.94 -4.07 2.16
N ARG A 480 14.45 -3.43 3.22
CA ARG A 480 15.27 -2.21 3.15
C ARG A 480 16.51 -2.47 2.30
N ALA A 481 17.27 -3.51 2.61
CA ALA A 481 18.48 -3.90 1.88
C ALA A 481 18.22 -4.29 0.41
N GLY A 482 16.97 -4.58 0.03
CA GLY A 482 16.57 -4.72 -1.37
C GLY A 482 16.77 -3.46 -2.22
N ARG A 483 17.12 -2.31 -1.62
CA ARG A 483 17.57 -1.09 -2.30
C ARG A 483 19.10 -0.96 -2.40
N CYS A 484 19.86 -1.77 -1.66
CA CYS A 484 21.30 -1.88 -1.87
C CYS A 484 21.53 -2.51 -3.24
N TRP A 485 22.15 -1.76 -4.13
CA TRP A 485 22.59 -2.25 -5.44
C TRP A 485 21.44 -2.90 -6.23
N ARG A 486 20.26 -2.27 -6.20
CA ARG A 486 19.03 -2.72 -6.86
C ARG A 486 19.18 -2.98 -8.35
N HIS A 487 19.93 -2.13 -9.04
CA HIS A 487 20.02 -2.09 -10.50
C HIS A 487 21.42 -2.45 -11.01
N GLU A 488 22.24 -3.13 -10.19
CA GLU A 488 23.63 -3.50 -10.53
C GLU A 488 23.74 -4.26 -11.86
N HIS A 489 22.81 -5.17 -12.11
CA HIS A 489 22.79 -6.01 -13.31
C HIS A 489 22.61 -5.22 -14.63
N LEU A 490 22.15 -3.96 -14.56
CA LEU A 490 21.98 -3.13 -15.74
C LEU A 490 23.32 -2.60 -16.27
N GLY A 491 24.38 -2.59 -15.47
CA GLY A 491 25.70 -2.09 -15.88
C GLY A 491 25.74 -0.59 -16.21
N ILE A 492 24.73 0.17 -15.75
CA ILE A 492 24.58 1.61 -15.99
C ILE A 492 24.96 2.47 -14.78
N ILE A 493 25.27 1.86 -13.63
CA ILE A 493 25.59 2.56 -12.39
C ILE A 493 27.09 2.51 -12.15
N ASN A 494 27.67 3.69 -11.93
CA ASN A 494 29.04 3.82 -11.44
C ASN A 494 29.02 3.85 -9.92
N ARG A 495 29.73 2.89 -9.30
CA ARG A 495 29.91 2.88 -7.84
C ARG A 495 31.28 3.43 -7.46
N PRO A 496 31.38 4.24 -6.40
CA PRO A 496 32.66 4.79 -5.94
C PRO A 496 33.56 3.67 -5.41
N GLN A 497 34.88 3.93 -5.32
CA GLN A 497 35.88 2.91 -4.97
C GLN A 497 35.67 2.30 -3.57
N TRP A 498 35.06 3.05 -2.65
CA TRP A 498 34.73 2.57 -1.31
C TRP A 498 33.57 1.56 -1.30
N ALA A 499 32.65 1.64 -2.26
CA ALA A 499 31.49 0.74 -2.38
C ALA A 499 31.90 -0.57 -3.08
N LYS A 500 32.66 -1.41 -2.37
CA LYS A 500 33.21 -2.67 -2.91
C LYS A 500 32.19 -3.81 -2.98
N GLN A 501 31.30 -3.85 -1.99
CA GLN A 501 30.23 -4.84 -1.83
C GLN A 501 28.91 -4.12 -1.48
N PRO A 502 27.75 -4.71 -1.79
CA PRO A 502 26.50 -4.23 -1.21
C PRO A 502 26.55 -4.43 0.31
N GLU A 503 26.44 -3.35 1.08
CA GLU A 503 26.55 -3.37 2.54
C GLU A 503 25.31 -2.77 3.21
N LEU A 504 24.81 -3.47 4.22
CA LEU A 504 23.83 -3.01 5.19
C LEU A 504 24.51 -2.88 6.56
N VAL A 505 24.65 -1.66 7.04
CA VAL A 505 25.08 -1.34 8.40
C VAL A 505 23.84 -1.28 9.29
N VAL A 506 23.76 -2.18 10.25
CA VAL A 506 22.64 -2.27 11.19
C VAL A 506 23.06 -1.66 12.52
N LEU A 507 22.43 -0.55 12.89
CA LEU A 507 22.65 0.15 14.14
C LEU A 507 21.95 -0.57 15.28
N THR A 508 22.70 -0.85 16.34
CA THR A 508 22.20 -1.45 17.58
C THR A 508 22.72 -0.64 18.76
N PRO A 509 21.94 -0.46 19.85
CA PRO A 509 22.47 0.13 21.07
C PRO A 509 23.65 -0.69 21.60
N GLU A 510 24.68 0.01 22.08
CA GLU A 510 25.69 -0.59 22.96
C GLU A 510 25.00 -1.20 24.18
N GLN A 511 25.27 -2.47 24.44
CA GLN A 511 24.75 -3.18 25.59
C GLN A 511 25.64 -2.86 26.80
N ASN A 512 25.04 -2.62 27.97
CA ASN A 512 25.82 -2.45 29.19
C ASN A 512 26.44 -3.80 29.58
N GLY A 513 27.77 -3.90 29.50
CA GLY A 513 28.55 -5.14 29.56
C GLY A 513 28.51 -5.93 30.88
N ASP A 514 27.69 -5.55 31.86
CA ASP A 514 27.57 -6.20 33.18
C ASP A 514 26.30 -7.06 33.34
N ALA A 515 25.49 -7.23 32.29
CA ALA A 515 24.28 -8.07 32.33
C ALA A 515 24.40 -9.27 31.39
N ASP A 516 24.52 -10.48 31.95
CA ASP A 516 24.22 -11.77 31.30
C ASP A 516 22.70 -11.86 30.98
N GLY A 517 22.18 -10.90 30.21
CA GLY A 517 20.75 -10.72 29.98
C GLY A 517 20.42 -10.35 28.53
N ALA A 518 19.16 -10.52 28.18
CA ALA A 518 18.64 -10.23 26.85
C ALA A 518 18.91 -8.78 26.42
N PRO A 519 19.12 -8.52 25.11
CA PRO A 519 19.52 -7.21 24.65
C PRO A 519 18.43 -6.16 24.87
N TRP A 520 18.85 -4.98 25.32
CA TRP A 520 18.00 -3.82 25.53
C TRP A 520 17.88 -2.97 24.27
N PHE A 521 16.70 -2.38 24.06
CA PHE A 521 16.42 -1.45 22.95
C PHE A 521 15.68 -0.18 23.41
N PRO A 522 15.84 0.95 22.70
CA PRO A 522 15.14 2.20 23.00
C PRO A 522 13.61 2.03 23.02
N ARG A 523 12.94 2.71 23.96
CA ARG A 523 11.46 2.70 24.06
C ARG A 523 10.79 3.20 22.79
N SER A 524 11.43 4.14 22.07
CA SER A 524 10.94 4.62 20.78
C SER A 524 10.83 3.49 19.75
N TRP A 525 11.72 2.51 19.80
CA TRP A 525 11.73 1.36 18.90
C TRP A 525 10.73 0.30 19.34
N THR A 526 10.67 0.00 20.64
CA THR A 526 9.72 -0.99 21.18
C THR A 526 8.27 -0.54 21.10
N SER A 527 8.03 0.77 20.92
CA SER A 527 6.69 1.32 20.63
C SER A 527 6.25 1.11 19.18
N VAL A 528 7.16 0.71 18.29
CA VAL A 528 6.90 0.46 16.86
C VAL A 528 6.99 -1.03 16.55
N TYR A 529 7.97 -1.73 17.13
CA TYR A 529 8.20 -3.15 16.95
C TYR A 529 8.18 -3.87 18.30
N PRO A 530 7.61 -5.09 18.41
CA PRO A 530 7.69 -5.87 19.63
C PRO A 530 9.13 -6.09 20.08
N LEU A 531 9.42 -5.91 21.37
CA LEU A 531 10.76 -6.04 21.94
C LEU A 531 11.39 -7.41 21.60
N ALA A 532 10.63 -8.50 21.78
CA ALA A 532 11.09 -9.85 21.47
C ALA A 532 11.53 -10.03 20.01
N LEU A 533 10.86 -9.38 19.03
CA LEU A 533 11.30 -9.48 17.63
C LEU A 533 12.62 -8.75 17.37
N LEU A 534 12.86 -7.64 18.06
CA LEU A 534 14.15 -6.94 17.98
C LEU A 534 15.26 -7.81 18.61
N GLN A 535 15.00 -8.39 19.78
CA GLN A 535 15.94 -9.31 20.46
C GLN A 535 16.24 -10.54 19.60
N ARG A 536 15.21 -11.23 19.08
CA ARG A 536 15.37 -12.40 18.20
C ARG A 536 16.17 -12.06 16.95
N THR A 537 15.91 -10.90 16.33
CA THR A 537 16.66 -10.46 15.15
C THR A 537 18.11 -10.13 15.48
N TYR A 538 18.37 -9.44 16.59
CA TYR A 538 19.73 -9.14 17.05
C TYR A 538 20.53 -10.43 17.28
N THR A 539 19.96 -11.38 18.02
CA THR A 539 20.61 -12.66 18.31
C THR A 539 20.86 -13.45 17.04
N LEU A 540 19.90 -13.49 16.11
CA LEU A 540 20.04 -14.14 14.80
C LEU A 540 21.20 -13.55 14.00
N LEU A 541 21.27 -12.22 13.89
CA LEU A 541 22.34 -11.55 13.14
C LEU A 541 23.71 -11.65 13.83
N ARG A 542 23.76 -11.62 15.17
CA ARG A 542 25.00 -11.87 15.94
C ARG A 542 25.52 -13.28 15.71
N ARG A 543 24.65 -14.30 15.71
CA ARG A 543 25.03 -15.71 15.46
C ARG A 543 25.69 -15.93 14.09
N ARG A 544 25.37 -15.10 13.10
CA ARG A 544 26.05 -15.16 11.78
C ARG A 544 27.51 -14.73 11.82
N ASN A 545 27.97 -14.08 12.90
CA ASN A 545 29.36 -13.70 13.14
C ASN A 545 30.02 -12.94 11.95
N GLY A 546 29.25 -12.04 11.32
CA GLY A 546 29.69 -11.25 10.17
C GLY A 546 29.65 -11.97 8.82
N ALA A 547 29.10 -13.19 8.75
CA ALA A 547 28.91 -13.88 7.48
C ALA A 547 27.88 -13.14 6.60
N PRO A 548 28.20 -12.84 5.33
CA PRO A 548 27.28 -12.15 4.43
C PRO A 548 26.05 -13.02 4.14
N VAL A 549 24.96 -12.36 3.75
CA VAL A 549 23.70 -13.01 3.37
C VAL A 549 23.76 -13.32 1.88
N GLN A 550 23.66 -14.60 1.53
CA GLN A 550 23.51 -15.04 0.14
C GLN A 550 22.08 -14.71 -0.32
N ILE A 551 21.96 -13.97 -1.43
CA ILE A 551 20.66 -13.58 -1.99
C ILE A 551 20.48 -14.27 -3.34
N PRO A 552 19.44 -15.09 -3.52
CA PRO A 552 18.27 -15.29 -2.63
C PRO A 552 18.41 -16.38 -1.54
N GLU A 553 19.49 -17.14 -1.50
CA GLU A 553 19.57 -18.45 -0.83
C GLU A 553 19.29 -18.42 0.68
N ASP A 554 19.85 -17.46 1.40
CA ASP A 554 19.72 -17.38 2.87
C ASP A 554 18.44 -16.65 3.32
N VAL A 555 17.72 -16.00 2.39
CA VAL A 555 16.64 -15.07 2.74
C VAL A 555 15.46 -15.77 3.40
N GLN A 556 15.00 -16.90 2.84
CA GLN A 556 13.86 -17.64 3.41
C GLN A 556 14.20 -18.19 4.79
N GLN A 557 15.40 -18.75 4.95
CA GLN A 557 15.86 -19.27 6.22
C GLN A 557 15.86 -18.19 7.30
N LEU A 558 16.39 -17.00 7.01
CA LEU A 558 16.39 -15.90 7.97
C LEU A 558 14.97 -15.46 8.38
N VAL A 559 14.03 -15.44 7.42
CA VAL A 559 12.63 -15.06 7.69
C VAL A 559 11.89 -16.13 8.49
N ASP A 560 12.17 -17.41 8.28
CA ASP A 560 11.55 -18.51 9.03
C ASP A 560 12.15 -18.65 10.43
N ASP A 561 13.49 -18.73 10.53
CA ASP A 561 14.22 -18.98 11.77
C ASP A 561 13.96 -17.89 12.84
N VAL A 562 13.76 -16.63 12.45
CA VAL A 562 13.49 -15.55 13.41
C VAL A 562 12.22 -15.79 14.23
N TYR A 563 11.25 -16.53 13.69
CA TYR A 563 10.01 -16.90 14.39
C TYR A 563 10.04 -18.33 14.92
N ASP A 564 10.68 -19.25 14.21
CA ASP A 564 10.63 -20.69 14.53
C ASP A 564 11.69 -21.14 15.53
N ASP A 565 12.85 -20.47 15.59
CA ASP A 565 13.93 -20.82 16.52
C ASP A 565 13.72 -20.14 17.88
N ASP A 566 13.05 -20.85 18.79
CA ASP A 566 12.79 -20.41 20.16
C ASP A 566 14.08 -20.04 20.93
N SER A 567 15.23 -20.59 20.55
CA SER A 567 16.50 -20.24 21.21
C SER A 567 16.94 -18.80 20.96
N LEU A 568 16.32 -18.09 20.01
CA LEU A 568 16.57 -16.67 19.75
C LEU A 568 15.92 -15.75 20.78
N ALA A 569 14.91 -16.22 21.52
CA ALA A 569 14.20 -15.45 22.54
C ALA A 569 14.74 -15.79 23.94
N GLU A 570 15.72 -15.01 24.40
CA GLU A 570 16.28 -15.15 25.76
C GLU A 570 15.36 -14.54 26.84
N ASP A 571 14.58 -13.51 26.47
CA ASP A 571 13.58 -12.85 27.32
C ASP A 571 12.20 -13.50 27.10
N LEU A 572 11.85 -14.43 27.99
CA LEU A 572 10.61 -15.20 27.88
C LEU A 572 9.38 -14.32 28.13
N GLU A 573 9.47 -13.36 29.05
CA GLU A 573 8.39 -12.42 29.35
C GLU A 573 8.06 -11.55 28.13
N ALA A 574 9.07 -10.99 27.46
CA ALA A 574 8.87 -10.18 26.25
C ALA A 574 8.28 -11.00 25.10
N ASP A 575 8.68 -12.27 24.94
CA ASP A 575 8.13 -13.12 23.86
C ASP A 575 6.69 -13.57 24.17
N MET A 576 6.36 -13.80 25.46
CA MET A 576 4.97 -14.01 25.90
C MET A 576 4.10 -12.78 25.67
N GLU A 577 4.61 -11.57 25.94
CA GLU A 577 3.91 -10.32 25.66
C GLU A 577 3.64 -10.17 24.15
N ARG A 578 4.66 -10.39 23.30
CA ARG A 578 4.51 -10.38 21.84
C ARG A 578 3.41 -11.35 21.36
N MET A 579 3.42 -12.59 21.85
CA MET A 579 2.38 -13.57 21.51
C MET A 579 0.99 -13.12 21.99
N GLY A 580 0.91 -12.49 23.16
CA GLY A 580 -0.31 -11.91 23.71
C GLY A 580 -0.86 -10.76 22.85
N GLU A 581 0.00 -9.83 22.42
CA GLU A 581 -0.34 -8.75 21.49
C GLU A 581 -0.86 -9.29 20.15
N GLU A 582 -0.20 -10.29 19.60
CA GLU A 582 -0.61 -10.95 18.35
C GLU A 582 -1.98 -11.64 18.51
N LEU A 583 -2.23 -12.29 19.65
CA LEU A 583 -3.51 -12.92 19.97
C LEU A 583 -4.62 -11.87 20.11
N ALA A 584 -4.33 -10.73 20.75
CA ALA A 584 -5.27 -9.61 20.88
C ALA A 584 -5.64 -9.02 19.51
N GLN A 585 -4.66 -8.78 18.64
CA GLN A 585 -4.88 -8.30 17.28
C GLN A 585 -5.77 -9.26 16.47
N ARG A 586 -5.45 -10.56 16.48
CA ARG A 586 -6.24 -11.58 15.80
C ARG A 586 -7.65 -11.71 16.38
N GLY A 587 -7.79 -11.66 17.70
CA GLY A 587 -9.09 -11.71 18.38
C GLY A 587 -9.99 -10.54 18.01
N LEU A 588 -9.45 -9.32 17.98
CA LEU A 588 -10.19 -8.14 17.57
C LEU A 588 -10.62 -8.22 16.10
N ALA A 589 -9.72 -8.68 15.21
CA ALA A 589 -10.03 -8.88 13.79
C ALA A 589 -11.17 -9.88 13.58
N ARG A 590 -11.18 -11.01 14.32
CA ARG A 590 -12.25 -12.03 14.24
C ARG A 590 -13.62 -11.47 14.62
N ASN A 591 -13.68 -10.50 15.54
CA ASN A 591 -14.92 -9.82 15.90
C ASN A 591 -15.39 -8.82 14.83
N ALA A 592 -14.45 -8.22 14.08
CA ALA A 592 -14.74 -7.22 13.06
C ALA A 592 -15.27 -7.81 11.74
N VAL A 593 -14.84 -9.03 11.40
CA VAL A 593 -15.17 -9.67 10.12
C VAL A 593 -16.57 -10.31 10.09
N ILE A 594 -17.12 -10.44 8.89
CA ILE A 594 -18.35 -11.19 8.62
C ILE A 594 -18.18 -12.69 8.90
N PRO A 595 -19.27 -13.45 9.12
CA PRO A 595 -19.21 -14.90 9.33
C PRO A 595 -18.49 -15.62 8.19
N ASP A 596 -18.03 -16.83 8.49
CA ASP A 596 -17.55 -17.73 7.44
C ASP A 596 -18.66 -18.07 6.44
N PRO A 597 -18.32 -18.40 5.19
CA PRO A 597 -19.33 -18.76 4.19
C PRO A 597 -20.26 -19.89 4.63
N ASP A 598 -19.73 -20.90 5.34
CA ASP A 598 -20.49 -22.03 5.89
C ASP A 598 -21.43 -21.62 7.04
N ASP A 599 -21.06 -20.64 7.85
CA ASP A 599 -21.93 -20.08 8.90
C ASP A 599 -23.04 -19.16 8.34
N ALA A 600 -22.88 -18.67 7.10
CA ALA A 600 -23.79 -17.74 6.43
C ALA A 600 -24.68 -18.41 5.36
N GLU A 601 -24.68 -19.74 5.28
CA GLU A 601 -25.33 -20.53 4.22
C GLU A 601 -26.85 -20.24 4.12
N ASP A 602 -27.54 -20.20 5.27
CA ASP A 602 -28.99 -20.00 5.35
C ASP A 602 -29.40 -18.64 5.95
N ASN A 603 -28.43 -17.84 6.43
CA ASN A 603 -28.70 -16.57 7.11
C ASN A 603 -27.68 -15.48 6.75
N LEU A 604 -28.17 -14.41 6.11
CA LEU A 604 -27.34 -13.25 5.73
C LEU A 604 -27.26 -12.16 6.81
N ASN A 605 -27.99 -12.25 7.93
CA ASN A 605 -28.06 -11.20 8.95
C ASN A 605 -26.67 -10.83 9.50
N GLY A 606 -25.86 -11.85 9.80
CA GLY A 606 -24.52 -11.70 10.36
C GLY A 606 -23.53 -10.93 9.47
N LEU A 607 -23.82 -10.76 8.16
CA LEU A 607 -22.96 -9.97 7.28
C LEU A 607 -22.98 -8.48 7.65
N THR A 608 -24.06 -7.96 8.21
CA THR A 608 -24.19 -6.53 8.55
C THR A 608 -24.55 -6.28 10.01
N GLU A 609 -24.80 -7.33 10.78
CA GLU A 609 -25.11 -7.22 12.21
C GLU A 609 -23.87 -6.85 13.02
N PHE A 610 -23.98 -5.71 13.72
CA PHE A 610 -23.01 -5.28 14.72
C PHE A 610 -23.78 -4.76 15.93
N SER A 611 -23.64 -5.45 17.07
CA SER A 611 -24.42 -5.22 18.28
C SER A 611 -23.67 -4.35 19.28
N PHE A 612 -23.26 -3.14 18.90
CA PHE A 612 -22.81 -2.09 19.83
C PHE A 612 -22.92 -0.75 19.11
N ASP A 613 -23.22 0.32 19.87
CA ASP A 613 -23.25 1.74 19.45
C ASP A 613 -21.81 2.26 19.23
N VAL A 614 -21.05 1.46 18.48
CA VAL A 614 -19.65 1.69 18.17
C VAL A 614 -19.66 2.38 16.82
N ASP A 615 -19.20 3.64 16.83
CA ASP A 615 -19.07 4.47 15.64
C ASP A 615 -18.47 3.67 14.46
N GLU A 616 -18.94 3.96 13.23
CA GLU A 616 -18.42 3.37 11.97
C GLU A 616 -16.87 3.50 11.87
N HIS A 617 -16.26 4.37 12.69
CA HIS A 617 -14.83 4.57 12.89
C HIS A 617 -14.06 3.40 13.55
N VAL A 618 -14.71 2.41 14.19
CA VAL A 618 -14.00 1.30 14.87
C VAL A 618 -13.80 0.07 13.97
N LEU A 619 -14.57 -0.08 12.90
CA LEU A 619 -14.31 -1.11 11.88
C LEU A 619 -13.18 -0.65 10.95
N ALA A 620 -11.97 -0.61 11.49
CA ALA A 620 -10.76 -0.28 10.75
C ALA A 620 -10.26 -1.51 9.98
N THR A 621 -9.66 -1.27 8.82
CA THR A 621 -8.94 -2.29 8.04
C THR A 621 -7.52 -2.54 8.56
N ARG A 622 -7.03 -1.72 9.49
CA ARG A 622 -5.68 -1.80 10.07
C ARG A 622 -5.74 -1.59 11.58
N PHE A 623 -4.93 -2.34 12.32
CA PHE A 623 -4.88 -2.21 13.77
C PHE A 623 -4.21 -0.91 14.20
N GLY A 624 -4.75 -0.24 15.23
CA GLY A 624 -4.17 0.98 15.80
C GLY A 624 -4.05 2.18 14.85
N ALA A 625 -4.62 2.10 13.63
CA ALA A 625 -4.40 3.04 12.54
C ALA A 625 -5.31 4.28 12.58
N GLY A 626 -5.60 4.78 13.79
CA GLY A 626 -6.19 6.10 13.93
C GLY A 626 -5.18 7.12 13.40
N SER A 627 -5.36 7.61 12.18
CA SER A 627 -4.64 8.79 11.69
C SER A 627 -5.66 9.83 11.27
N VAL A 628 -5.43 11.06 11.70
CA VAL A 628 -6.24 12.22 11.32
C VAL A 628 -5.43 13.10 10.39
N ARG A 629 -6.13 13.80 9.50
CA ARG A 629 -5.50 14.81 8.66
C ARG A 629 -5.53 16.12 9.40
N VAL A 630 -4.34 16.68 9.61
CA VAL A 630 -4.20 18.02 10.15
C VAL A 630 -3.93 19.01 9.02
N LEU A 631 -4.44 20.23 9.16
CA LEU A 631 -4.12 21.37 8.30
C LEU A 631 -3.51 22.46 9.17
N CYS A 632 -2.26 22.83 8.89
CA CYS A 632 -1.64 23.96 9.57
C CYS A 632 -2.15 25.27 8.97
N TYR A 633 -2.44 26.26 9.81
CA TYR A 633 -2.71 27.64 9.41
C TYR A 633 -1.87 28.59 10.25
N TYR A 634 -1.55 29.74 9.69
CA TYR A 634 -0.64 30.71 10.28
C TYR A 634 -1.42 31.90 10.84
N VAL A 635 -0.99 32.41 11.99
CA VAL A 635 -1.64 33.54 12.68
C VAL A 635 -0.63 34.65 12.89
N ASP A 636 -0.90 35.81 12.31
CA ASP A 636 -0.08 37.02 12.50
C ASP A 636 -0.35 37.69 13.87
N THR A 637 0.42 38.73 14.19
CA THR A 637 0.27 39.48 15.45
C THR A 637 -1.05 40.26 15.56
N ALA A 638 -1.74 40.50 14.44
CA ALA A 638 -3.07 41.10 14.39
C ALA A 638 -4.19 40.06 14.57
N GLY A 639 -3.87 38.76 14.53
CA GLY A 639 -4.82 37.66 14.65
C GLY A 639 -5.45 37.21 13.33
N ASN A 640 -4.99 37.70 12.18
CA ASN A 640 -5.47 37.23 10.89
C ASN A 640 -4.91 35.84 10.59
N ARG A 641 -5.67 35.05 9.82
CA ARG A 641 -5.35 33.65 9.51
C ARG A 641 -4.92 33.47 8.06
N TRP A 642 -3.87 32.69 7.85
CA TRP A 642 -3.21 32.48 6.56
C TRP A 642 -2.88 31.00 6.31
N LEU A 643 -2.66 30.61 5.05
CA LEU A 643 -2.30 29.24 4.64
C LEU A 643 -0.80 29.05 4.36
N ASP A 644 -0.02 30.12 4.45
CA ASP A 644 1.41 30.19 4.19
C ASP A 644 2.14 30.99 5.30
N PRO A 645 3.41 30.67 5.60
CA PRO A 645 4.15 31.37 6.65
C PRO A 645 4.44 32.84 6.30
N GLU A 646 4.49 33.19 5.01
CA GLU A 646 4.63 34.57 4.54
C GLU A 646 3.36 35.43 4.73
N CYS A 647 2.25 34.82 5.18
CA CYS A 647 0.99 35.49 5.43
C CYS A 647 0.44 36.23 4.19
N THR A 648 0.47 35.56 3.03
CA THR A 648 -0.01 36.14 1.75
C THR A 648 -1.29 35.49 1.22
N VAL A 649 -1.53 34.23 1.59
CA VAL A 649 -2.70 33.44 1.18
C VAL A 649 -3.67 33.37 2.35
N GLU A 650 -4.77 34.11 2.27
CA GLU A 650 -5.79 34.16 3.31
C GLU A 650 -6.38 32.78 3.60
N PHE A 651 -6.67 32.50 4.88
CA PHE A 651 -7.37 31.29 5.28
C PHE A 651 -8.84 31.34 4.80
N PRO A 652 -9.29 30.37 3.98
CA PRO A 652 -10.60 30.47 3.35
C PRO A 652 -11.75 30.12 4.31
N GLU A 653 -12.49 31.12 4.75
CA GLU A 653 -13.77 30.93 5.46
C GLU A 653 -14.84 30.33 4.54
N GLN A 654 -14.80 30.69 3.26
CA GLN A 654 -15.72 30.20 2.23
C GLN A 654 -14.97 29.76 0.97
N GLY A 655 -15.61 28.90 0.18
CA GLY A 655 -15.08 28.43 -1.09
C GLY A 655 -15.26 29.43 -2.23
N THR A 656 -14.53 29.23 -3.32
CA THR A 656 -14.57 30.12 -4.50
C THR A 656 -15.76 29.87 -5.42
N GLY A 657 -16.56 28.84 -5.12
CA GLY A 657 -17.75 28.47 -5.88
C GLY A 657 -18.94 29.40 -5.68
N ARG A 658 -20.00 29.16 -6.45
CA ARG A 658 -21.27 29.89 -6.30
C ARG A 658 -21.80 29.75 -4.87
N GLU A 659 -22.33 30.84 -4.33
CA GLU A 659 -22.86 30.91 -2.96
C GLU A 659 -21.80 30.59 -1.88
N GLY A 660 -20.50 30.78 -2.18
CA GLY A 660 -19.43 30.53 -1.21
C GLY A 660 -19.13 29.04 -0.96
N ARG A 661 -19.64 28.14 -1.81
CA ARG A 661 -19.39 26.70 -1.69
C ARG A 661 -17.99 26.31 -2.16
N PHE A 662 -17.39 25.35 -1.48
CA PHE A 662 -16.12 24.74 -1.90
C PHE A 662 -16.27 23.95 -3.19
N THR A 663 -15.46 24.31 -4.19
CA THR A 663 -15.29 23.52 -5.40
C THR A 663 -14.36 22.33 -5.15
N MET A 664 -14.32 21.37 -6.08
CA MET A 664 -13.33 20.29 -6.03
C MET A 664 -11.89 20.81 -6.17
N ALA A 665 -11.68 21.91 -6.89
CA ALA A 665 -10.37 22.56 -6.99
C ALA A 665 -9.94 23.14 -5.64
N ASP A 666 -10.85 23.83 -4.93
CA ASP A 666 -10.57 24.34 -3.57
C ASP A 666 -10.24 23.19 -2.61
N CYS A 667 -11.05 22.13 -2.62
CA CYS A 667 -10.82 20.95 -1.79
C CYS A 667 -9.47 20.29 -2.12
N ARG A 668 -9.08 20.26 -3.41
CA ARG A 668 -7.80 19.70 -3.84
C ARG A 668 -6.62 20.52 -3.32
N ASP A 669 -6.69 21.85 -3.40
CA ASP A 669 -5.61 22.71 -2.88
C ASP A 669 -5.47 22.57 -1.37
N LEU A 670 -6.59 22.62 -0.63
CA LEU A 670 -6.58 22.47 0.84
C LEU A 670 -6.05 21.10 1.27
N VAL A 671 -6.55 20.01 0.68
CA VAL A 671 -6.12 18.66 1.06
C VAL A 671 -4.66 18.39 0.64
N ALA A 672 -4.15 19.04 -0.41
CA ALA A 672 -2.73 18.98 -0.77
C ALA A 672 -1.80 19.56 0.31
N ARG A 673 -2.32 20.44 1.20
CA ARG A 673 -1.60 21.02 2.34
C ARG A 673 -1.75 20.21 3.64
N THR A 674 -2.64 19.22 3.66
CA THR A 674 -2.86 18.41 4.86
C THR A 674 -1.73 17.42 5.13
N ILE A 675 -1.57 17.06 6.41
CA ILE A 675 -0.54 16.14 6.90
C ILE A 675 -1.23 15.00 7.66
N PRO A 676 -0.91 13.72 7.39
CA PRO A 676 -1.40 12.61 8.20
C PRO A 676 -0.66 12.53 9.53
N VAL A 677 -1.39 12.58 10.64
CA VAL A 677 -0.84 12.48 12.00
C VAL A 677 -1.50 11.33 12.75
N ARG A 678 -0.70 10.53 13.46
CA ARG A 678 -1.23 9.45 14.31
C ARG A 678 -2.08 10.04 15.43
N MET A 679 -3.27 9.49 15.62
CA MET A 679 -4.11 9.76 16.78
C MET A 679 -3.34 9.42 18.06
N GLY A 680 -3.64 10.17 19.10
CA GLY A 680 -3.06 10.00 20.42
C GLY A 680 -3.79 10.88 21.42
N PRO A 681 -3.27 11.00 22.65
CA PRO A 681 -3.91 11.76 23.72
C PRO A 681 -4.27 13.21 23.33
N TRP A 682 -3.45 13.82 22.47
CA TRP A 682 -3.65 15.18 21.95
C TRP A 682 -5.02 15.41 21.30
N ALA A 683 -5.58 14.40 20.62
CA ALA A 683 -6.84 14.52 19.90
C ALA A 683 -8.06 14.64 20.83
N SER A 684 -7.92 14.24 22.10
CA SER A 684 -8.97 14.39 23.12
C SER A 684 -8.99 15.76 23.79
N GLN A 685 -8.00 16.61 23.49
CA GLN A 685 -7.78 17.92 24.13
C GLN A 685 -7.91 19.07 23.12
N LEU A 686 -8.64 18.85 22.03
CA LEU A 686 -8.86 19.87 20.99
C LEU A 686 -9.87 20.93 21.46
N THR A 687 -9.63 22.18 21.06
CA THR A 687 -10.52 23.32 21.33
C THR A 687 -11.30 23.72 20.07
N GLU A 688 -12.16 24.74 20.17
CA GLU A 688 -12.96 25.22 19.03
C GLU A 688 -12.10 25.69 17.84
N ASP A 689 -10.93 26.29 18.11
CA ASP A 689 -9.99 26.75 17.06
C ASP A 689 -9.35 25.59 16.27
N ASN A 690 -9.41 24.37 16.80
CA ASN A 690 -8.92 23.18 16.09
C ASN A 690 -9.96 22.57 15.15
N HIS A 691 -11.20 23.08 15.16
CA HIS A 691 -12.27 22.57 14.31
C HIS A 691 -12.47 23.46 13.08
N PRO A 692 -12.84 22.87 11.93
CA PRO A 692 -13.00 23.62 10.70
C PRO A 692 -14.25 24.54 10.77
N PRO A 693 -14.26 25.67 10.04
CA PRO A 693 -15.40 26.59 9.98
C PRO A 693 -16.69 25.91 9.50
N GLU A 694 -17.84 26.54 9.76
CA GLU A 694 -19.15 25.98 9.44
C GLU A 694 -19.31 25.62 7.95
N ALA A 695 -18.82 26.47 7.04
CA ALA A 695 -18.88 26.22 5.59
C ALA A 695 -18.13 24.95 5.15
N TRP A 696 -17.11 24.53 5.92
CA TRP A 696 -16.34 23.33 5.61
C TRP A 696 -17.10 22.06 5.98
N ARG A 697 -18.07 22.14 6.90
CA ARG A 697 -18.88 21.00 7.37
C ARG A 697 -19.77 20.44 6.27
N GLU A 698 -20.20 21.27 5.31
CA GLU A 698 -20.94 20.83 4.13
C GLU A 698 -20.07 19.97 3.19
N SER A 699 -18.74 20.18 3.20
CA SER A 699 -17.81 19.42 2.38
C SER A 699 -17.39 18.13 3.07
N PHE A 700 -17.73 17.00 2.45
CA PHE A 700 -17.26 15.68 2.89
C PHE A 700 -15.73 15.59 3.01
N TYR A 701 -14.98 16.37 2.22
CA TYR A 701 -13.52 16.31 2.18
C TYR A 701 -12.84 17.15 3.25
N LEU A 702 -13.53 18.16 3.79
CA LEU A 702 -12.95 19.16 4.69
C LEU A 702 -13.50 19.06 6.12
N ARG A 703 -14.70 18.51 6.30
CA ARG A 703 -15.41 18.46 7.59
C ARG A 703 -14.66 17.73 8.72
N ASP A 704 -13.83 16.76 8.39
CA ASP A 704 -13.13 15.87 9.35
C ASP A 704 -11.65 16.29 9.54
N LEU A 705 -11.25 17.47 9.03
CA LEU A 705 -9.91 18.01 9.22
C LEU A 705 -9.73 18.59 10.63
N VAL A 706 -8.52 18.47 11.16
CA VAL A 706 -8.12 19.12 12.42
C VAL A 706 -7.19 20.29 12.10
N LEU A 707 -7.53 21.49 12.56
CA LEU A 707 -6.73 22.68 12.32
C LEU A 707 -5.64 22.84 13.38
N ILE A 708 -4.41 23.12 12.95
CA ILE A 708 -3.25 23.32 13.84
C ILE A 708 -2.70 24.75 13.65
N PRO A 709 -2.88 25.65 14.62
CA PRO A 709 -2.35 27.01 14.53
C PRO A 709 -0.82 27.04 14.56
N GLN A 710 -0.24 28.01 13.84
CA GLN A 710 1.19 28.33 13.83
C GLN A 710 1.33 29.85 13.99
N ARG A 711 1.91 30.32 15.12
CA ARG A 711 2.10 31.76 15.35
C ARG A 711 3.27 32.28 14.52
N VAL A 712 3.09 33.44 13.90
CA VAL A 712 4.12 34.16 13.15
C VAL A 712 4.41 35.48 13.85
N THR A 713 5.69 35.79 14.09
CA THR A 713 6.11 37.08 14.67
C THR A 713 6.12 38.18 13.62
N ASP A 714 6.18 39.44 14.05
CA ASP A 714 6.31 40.59 13.12
C ASP A 714 7.59 40.51 12.26
N GLU A 715 8.62 39.83 12.75
CA GLU A 715 9.86 39.55 12.00
C GLU A 715 9.72 38.39 10.99
N GLY A 716 8.54 37.76 10.90
CA GLY A 716 8.25 36.65 9.99
C GLY A 716 8.71 35.27 10.50
N ALA A 717 9.05 35.14 11.78
CA ALA A 717 9.47 33.86 12.35
C ALA A 717 8.26 33.02 12.79
N VAL A 718 8.20 31.75 12.37
CA VAL A 718 7.18 30.80 12.83
C VAL A 718 7.61 30.20 14.18
N LEU A 719 6.74 30.29 15.19
CA LEU A 719 7.00 29.80 16.54
C LEU A 719 6.29 28.47 16.82
N PRO A 720 6.88 27.58 17.65
CA PRO A 720 6.16 26.47 18.25
C PRO A 720 4.87 26.97 18.91
N THR A 721 3.77 26.27 18.63
CA THR A 721 2.44 26.68 19.07
C THR A 721 1.71 25.50 19.71
N GLU A 722 1.12 25.75 20.88
CA GLU A 722 0.45 24.71 21.67
C GLU A 722 -0.86 24.26 21.01
N THR A 723 -1.08 22.95 20.96
CA THR A 723 -2.36 22.35 20.58
C THR A 723 -2.48 20.96 21.23
N GLY A 724 -3.57 20.73 21.96
CA GLY A 724 -3.84 19.44 22.60
C GLY A 724 -2.76 19.00 23.61
N GLY A 725 -2.23 19.95 24.39
CA GLY A 725 -1.26 19.70 25.46
C GLY A 725 0.18 19.47 25.00
N ARG A 726 0.53 19.83 23.76
CA ARG A 726 1.91 19.79 23.24
C ARG A 726 2.15 20.91 22.22
N GLU A 727 3.41 21.26 22.00
CA GLU A 727 3.80 22.26 20.99
C GLU A 727 3.99 21.62 19.61
N TRP A 728 3.59 22.35 18.57
CA TRP A 728 3.68 21.92 17.18
C TRP A 728 4.42 22.96 16.34
N LEU A 729 5.27 22.51 15.44
CA LEU A 729 5.99 23.34 14.47
C LEU A 729 6.00 22.67 13.10
N LEU A 730 5.52 23.36 12.07
CA LEU A 730 5.67 22.94 10.68
C LEU A 730 6.95 23.55 10.10
N ASP A 731 8.02 22.78 10.12
CA ASP A 731 9.32 23.17 9.57
C ASP A 731 9.38 22.88 8.06
N PRO A 732 9.88 23.81 7.22
CA PRO A 732 9.90 23.64 5.78
C PRO A 732 10.83 22.52 5.31
N CYS A 733 11.87 22.18 6.07
CA CYS A 733 12.83 21.12 5.72
C CYS A 733 12.51 19.80 6.44
N LYS A 734 11.91 19.87 7.62
CA LYS A 734 11.67 18.71 8.52
C LYS A 734 10.21 18.28 8.61
N GLY A 735 9.29 19.02 8.02
CA GLY A 735 7.86 18.77 8.16
C GLY A 735 7.37 19.01 9.58
N LEU A 736 6.33 18.29 9.99
CA LEU A 736 5.65 18.54 11.26
C LEU A 736 6.40 17.92 12.46
N ILE A 737 6.74 18.77 13.43
CA ILE A 737 7.43 18.47 14.69
C ILE A 737 6.45 18.63 15.85
N PHE A 738 6.43 17.67 16.78
CA PHE A 738 5.62 17.67 18.01
C PHE A 738 6.06 16.55 18.96
#